data_AF-A0A6G1ICC6-F1
#
_entry.id   AF-A0A6G1ICC6-F1
#
_cell.length_a   1.000
_cell.length_b   1.000
_cell.length_c   1.000
_cell.angle_alpha   90.00
_cell.angle_beta   90.00
_cell.angle_gamma   90.00
#
_symmetry.space_group_name_H-M   'P 1'
#
loop_
_entity.id
_entity.type
_entity.pdbx_description
1 polymer ?
#
loop_
_entity_poly.entity_id
_entity_poly.type
_entity_poly.pdbx_seq_one_letter_code
_entity_poly.pdbx_strand_id
1 'polypeptide(L)'
;MRSYAYILLWLVFYFTASAAPTDGVTLFDGASSLIKRAPKDAGIGVELEVREFVLFNGDPRAKNADDKMKAAIKGSTLLSADPPIEISKTCTPFWDLTAEILGTRGNGISDLTFEWIVRGENLKMKASNKPGEDLVLPGVAKDILATTKRLDPKKGSKFLIWTKDYALDQWGPWVLTKPQTYSEDVLQAGVQVTTGLPMEAIQELIAILARDPLDPDRRGVRLANEGDNENPSLQIDPTTYIFGPPNSKRQRLVLIKAEDMKDVYEKEDITTDLLGFYSLLMSYVNIAANSDETDRAEGPKHRISIMPRTDFKTLYAMYGNDKSTRARNKKCRRKKKDPKYEKLIEIIKHLAQKKGLKGAGKIEKATFKWTKPPGSQTGPPVPPPRSDMQSACKALNLEPSTVDWKASWPTRTEDYRKGELSIESWVIFAEGKVDPLPLMENLLRGGQVGGLGDRVEKPLYPNPSGDDAYALYEIRDIYGGRFLNLEKLMERIEIEVKKWHHDPPQYRDLKDNLNKRALGTSCKRPNNDMKCKDNEVENAQGTCEGCKQGEKPDPTHKKCIPDKCTGGQVPNKLKNNQCDSCPKGTKPNVGNTLCIDDGPDKDEKGQCKDEGFILDPRIGGQDKNTKDPKCIFDDTRNCEKKGWVAVTRDFRNVVSPHDSKTYTPECAKDKDPDFRCKNSKRTYVHKKRDPDSDQKVIQKSCRSTQSRLKELKDKYNERVEKAKEQRTKTVNAKKQEKKDSNRRERVGFCTALGLGLNLFNNLQGAVSKRNDVDFDSLSPDELDGMLGMWPEDDLDPDIIQDHMVTIGPKPSNPAVVGIDTEIAGRAFPIYWLAKGIQKLAKIFKKPGRAAPPSKTNDWYSGFKNAGSREKPSEKALNAAKASPKVKEIFNKDMIKQCLKSMRRRGAKRKRDTPTQIDIDQTRIVIDWDAPRNNLNVPDSKYEDRVITVRLGQNTDNIFGEGGATDWATTYPDRINRPGRLQYEACQEIPDDLKNKVTAVEVWGGCCGIYADNDCKESSWMFAMQDREDWKLDGEHNDNMEAVWCTFEPNCKGVPGAK
;
A
#
# COMPACT_ATOMS: atom_id res chain seq x y z
N MET A 1 1.17 67.30 40.53
CA MET A 1 0.07 66.37 40.93
C MET A 1 0.48 64.97 40.50
N ARG A 2 0.19 63.92 41.32
CA ARG A 2 0.26 62.46 41.00
C ARG A 2 1.40 62.03 40.03
N SER A 3 2.64 61.85 40.49
CA SER A 3 3.19 60.61 41.13
C SER A 3 3.49 59.48 40.12
N TYR A 4 4.77 59.12 39.83
CA TYR A 4 5.72 58.29 40.63
C TYR A 4 5.35 56.79 40.64
N ALA A 5 6.22 55.78 40.45
CA ALA A 5 7.70 55.65 40.28
C ALA A 5 8.04 54.24 39.64
N TYR A 6 9.26 53.73 39.35
CA TYR A 6 10.67 54.21 39.38
C TYR A 6 11.64 53.29 38.56
N ILE A 7 12.88 53.78 38.33
CA ILE A 7 14.23 53.14 38.31
C ILE A 7 14.31 51.59 38.46
N LEU A 8 15.08 50.80 37.68
CA LEU A 8 16.09 50.98 36.61
C LEU A 8 17.49 51.53 36.97
N LEU A 9 18.29 50.71 37.68
CA LEU A 9 19.76 50.72 37.78
C LEU A 9 20.21 49.23 37.89
N TRP A 10 21.40 48.75 37.48
CA TRP A 10 22.51 49.32 36.70
C TRP A 10 23.41 48.20 36.12
N LEU A 11 24.62 48.53 35.62
CA LEU A 11 25.68 47.68 35.03
C LEU A 11 25.38 47.09 33.62
N VAL A 12 26.11 47.32 32.51
CA VAL A 12 27.49 47.79 32.15
C VAL A 12 28.46 46.66 31.76
N PHE A 13 28.60 46.49 30.44
CA PHE A 13 29.66 45.82 29.65
C PHE A 13 29.79 44.26 29.73
N TYR A 14 30.59 43.60 28.88
CA TYR A 14 30.65 43.41 27.40
C TYR A 14 31.91 42.56 27.09
N PHE A 15 31.79 41.59 26.17
CA PHE A 15 32.84 40.78 25.49
C PHE A 15 33.71 39.69 26.19
N THR A 16 33.80 38.58 25.43
CA THR A 16 34.91 37.60 25.25
C THR A 16 35.35 36.60 26.34
N ALA A 17 35.12 35.32 26.01
CA ALA A 17 36.06 34.19 26.04
C ALA A 17 36.25 33.31 27.31
N SER A 18 36.26 31.99 27.03
CA SER A 18 37.05 30.93 27.69
C SER A 18 36.82 30.57 29.17
N ALA A 19 35.86 29.67 29.42
CA ALA A 19 36.02 28.55 30.37
C ALA A 19 35.02 27.41 30.05
N ALA A 20 35.41 26.16 30.28
CA ALA A 20 34.53 24.99 30.22
C ALA A 20 34.35 24.39 31.63
N PRO A 21 33.31 23.56 31.83
CA PRO A 21 33.53 22.33 32.60
C PRO A 21 33.00 21.07 31.88
N THR A 22 33.94 20.27 31.42
CA THR A 22 33.97 18.78 31.43
C THR A 22 32.67 17.98 31.55
N ASP A 23 32.30 17.32 30.45
CA ASP A 23 32.04 15.87 30.35
C ASP A 23 31.36 15.12 31.51
N GLY A 24 30.03 15.04 31.46
CA GLY A 24 29.23 14.00 32.14
C GLY A 24 28.93 12.82 31.21
N VAL A 25 29.73 11.76 31.25
CA VAL A 25 29.62 10.62 30.31
C VAL A 25 28.33 9.80 30.53
N THR A 26 27.54 9.60 29.47
CA THR A 26 26.56 8.49 29.38
C THR A 26 26.96 7.49 28.30
N LEU A 27 27.09 6.22 28.69
CA LEU A 27 27.41 5.09 27.82
C LEU A 27 26.14 4.46 27.20
N PHE A 28 26.33 3.44 26.35
CA PHE A 28 25.32 2.51 25.80
C PHE A 28 24.60 2.86 24.48
N ASP A 29 25.28 3.52 23.54
CA ASP A 29 24.88 3.39 22.12
C ASP A 29 25.38 2.04 21.55
N GLY A 30 24.50 1.03 21.67
CA GLY A 30 24.79 -0.37 21.29
C GLY A 30 23.59 -1.32 21.13
N ALA A 31 22.36 -0.86 21.41
CA ALA A 31 21.11 -1.62 21.24
C ALA A 31 20.27 -1.16 20.02
N SER A 32 20.80 -0.19 19.27
CA SER A 32 20.11 0.68 18.32
C SER A 32 19.61 0.00 17.02
N SER A 33 19.81 -1.31 16.86
CA SER A 33 19.42 -2.12 15.69
C SER A 33 18.23 -3.07 15.90
N LEU A 34 17.61 -3.10 17.09
CA LEU A 34 16.44 -3.95 17.40
C LEU A 34 15.18 -3.18 17.82
N ILE A 35 15.27 -1.86 18.03
CA ILE A 35 14.10 -1.01 18.28
C ILE A 35 13.38 -0.81 16.95
N LYS A 36 12.21 -1.44 16.80
CA LYS A 36 11.27 -1.12 15.71
C LYS A 36 10.89 0.35 15.84
N ARG A 37 11.24 1.17 14.84
CA ARG A 37 10.73 2.53 14.74
C ARG A 37 9.31 2.50 14.16
N ALA A 38 8.52 3.51 14.50
CA ALA A 38 7.28 3.81 13.78
C ALA A 38 7.50 3.77 12.26
N PRO A 39 6.60 3.17 11.46
CA PRO A 39 6.59 3.38 10.01
C PRO A 39 6.54 4.89 9.75
N LYS A 40 7.39 5.39 8.85
CA LYS A 40 7.58 6.84 8.64
C LYS A 40 6.31 7.59 8.21
N ASP A 41 5.34 6.84 7.72
CA ASP A 41 4.12 7.30 7.08
C ASP A 41 2.87 6.84 7.85
N ALA A 42 2.99 6.64 9.17
CA ALA A 42 1.86 6.29 10.03
C ALA A 42 0.84 7.43 10.06
N GLY A 43 -0.32 7.21 9.42
CA GLY A 43 -1.44 8.17 9.46
C GLY A 43 -2.07 8.29 10.85
N ILE A 44 -2.71 9.44 11.13
CA ILE A 44 -3.54 9.63 12.33
C ILE A 44 -4.81 10.39 11.96
N GLY A 45 -5.97 9.77 12.21
CA GLY A 45 -7.28 10.39 12.07
C GLY A 45 -7.86 10.76 13.42
N VAL A 46 -8.59 11.87 13.48
CA VAL A 46 -9.26 12.34 14.70
C VAL A 46 -10.63 12.91 14.34
N GLU A 47 -11.67 12.53 15.08
CA GLU A 47 -13.02 13.06 14.99
C GLU A 47 -13.28 13.94 16.23
N LEU A 48 -13.85 15.12 16.03
CA LEU A 48 -14.25 16.05 17.09
C LEU A 48 -15.76 16.32 16.97
N GLU A 49 -16.56 15.71 17.83
CA GLU A 49 -18.01 15.92 17.90
C GLU A 49 -18.32 17.03 18.91
N VAL A 50 -18.98 18.12 18.50
CA VAL A 50 -19.29 19.27 19.38
C VAL A 50 -20.80 19.52 19.41
N ARG A 51 -21.48 18.87 20.36
CA ARG A 51 -22.96 18.76 20.42
C ARG A 51 -23.69 20.04 20.81
N GLU A 52 -22.97 21.09 21.18
CA GLU A 52 -23.55 22.43 21.40
C GLU A 52 -24.06 23.07 20.10
N PHE A 53 -23.56 22.64 18.94
CA PHE A 53 -24.06 23.05 17.62
C PHE A 53 -25.30 22.25 17.25
N VAL A 54 -26.42 22.94 17.02
CA VAL A 54 -27.69 22.29 16.63
C VAL A 54 -28.23 22.94 15.35
N LEU A 55 -27.94 22.32 14.21
CA LEU A 55 -28.52 22.63 12.91
C LEU A 55 -29.94 22.07 12.83
N PHE A 56 -30.89 22.89 12.35
CA PHE A 56 -32.27 22.49 12.10
C PHE A 56 -32.66 22.74 10.64
N ASN A 57 -33.32 21.77 10.01
CA ASN A 57 -34.05 21.99 8.75
C ASN A 57 -35.54 21.61 8.94
N GLY A 58 -36.42 22.57 8.68
CA GLY A 58 -37.86 22.43 8.87
C GLY A 58 -38.61 21.65 7.78
N ASP A 59 -37.93 21.20 6.72
CA ASP A 59 -38.55 20.44 5.63
C ASP A 59 -39.12 19.10 6.13
N PRO A 60 -40.42 18.80 5.89
CA PRO A 60 -41.01 17.51 6.26
C PRO A 60 -40.27 16.28 5.67
N ARG A 61 -39.61 16.44 4.52
CA ARG A 61 -38.78 15.39 3.90
C ARG A 61 -37.47 15.14 4.67
N ALA A 62 -36.92 16.17 5.32
CA ALA A 62 -35.77 16.02 6.22
C ALA A 62 -36.19 15.27 7.50
N LYS A 63 -37.36 15.58 8.07
CA LYS A 63 -37.89 14.83 9.22
C LYS A 63 -38.21 13.37 8.87
N ASN A 64 -38.75 13.12 7.67
CA ASN A 64 -39.19 11.79 7.22
C ASN A 64 -38.16 11.03 6.36
N ALA A 65 -36.89 11.42 6.40
CA ALA A 65 -35.85 10.80 5.59
C ALA A 65 -35.64 9.30 5.91
N ASP A 66 -35.33 8.52 4.89
CA ASP A 66 -35.04 7.08 5.01
C ASP A 66 -33.64 6.83 5.60
N ASP A 67 -33.35 5.58 5.92
CA ASP A 67 -32.06 5.19 6.53
C ASP A 67 -30.88 5.30 5.56
N LYS A 68 -31.13 5.24 4.24
CA LYS A 68 -30.12 5.50 3.20
C LYS A 68 -29.68 6.96 3.24
N MET A 69 -30.63 7.89 3.34
CA MET A 69 -30.36 9.32 3.35
C MET A 69 -29.72 9.78 4.68
N LYS A 70 -30.09 9.15 5.81
CA LYS A 70 -29.37 9.31 7.09
C LYS A 70 -27.90 8.91 6.95
N ALA A 71 -27.63 7.74 6.37
CA ALA A 71 -26.27 7.27 6.13
C ALA A 71 -25.48 8.18 5.15
N ALA A 72 -26.15 8.75 4.15
CA ALA A 72 -25.50 9.68 3.19
C ALA A 72 -25.16 11.06 3.79
N ILE A 73 -25.91 11.53 4.79
CA ILE A 73 -25.66 12.83 5.43
C ILE A 73 -24.63 12.74 6.57
N LYS A 74 -24.61 11.63 7.32
CA LYS A 74 -23.60 11.39 8.36
C LYS A 74 -22.19 11.45 7.76
N GLY A 75 -21.35 12.35 8.25
CA GLY A 75 -20.00 12.56 7.72
C GLY A 75 -19.95 13.24 6.35
N SER A 76 -21.04 13.84 5.86
CA SER A 76 -21.03 14.70 4.66
C SER A 76 -20.66 16.14 5.00
N THR A 77 -20.08 16.86 4.04
CA THR A 77 -19.38 18.14 4.28
C THR A 77 -20.38 19.27 4.49
N LEU A 78 -20.19 20.06 5.56
CA LEU A 78 -20.94 21.30 5.77
C LEU A 78 -20.24 22.47 5.08
N LEU A 79 -21.00 23.23 4.28
CA LEU A 79 -20.56 24.49 3.67
C LEU A 79 -21.37 25.63 4.30
N SER A 80 -20.75 26.78 4.60
CA SER A 80 -21.52 27.97 5.00
C SER A 80 -22.30 28.51 3.80
N ALA A 81 -23.55 28.90 4.03
CA ALA A 81 -24.42 29.49 3.01
C ALA A 81 -24.46 31.03 3.07
N ASP A 82 -23.79 31.65 4.04
CA ASP A 82 -23.83 33.09 4.29
C ASP A 82 -22.60 33.78 3.65
N PRO A 83 -22.76 34.56 2.56
CA PRO A 83 -21.66 35.32 1.97
C PRO A 83 -21.22 36.47 2.91
N PRO A 84 -19.96 36.95 2.82
CA PRO A 84 -18.96 36.69 1.78
C PRO A 84 -17.93 35.60 2.18
N ILE A 85 -18.28 34.67 3.06
CA ILE A 85 -17.35 33.61 3.47
C ILE A 85 -17.02 32.73 2.25
N GLU A 86 -15.74 32.72 1.86
CA GLU A 86 -15.27 31.86 0.77
C GLU A 86 -15.61 30.40 1.05
N ILE A 87 -16.47 29.83 0.19
CA ILE A 87 -17.09 28.49 0.32
C ILE A 87 -16.05 27.35 0.42
N SER A 88 -14.79 27.63 0.09
CA SER A 88 -13.66 26.71 0.09
C SER A 88 -13.10 26.32 1.46
N LYS A 89 -13.52 26.95 2.57
CA LYS A 89 -12.75 26.89 3.83
C LYS A 89 -13.29 25.95 4.92
N THR A 90 -14.38 25.22 4.69
CA THR A 90 -14.85 24.16 5.60
C THR A 90 -14.38 22.75 5.20
N CYS A 91 -13.67 22.62 4.08
CA CYS A 91 -12.94 21.41 3.68
C CYS A 91 -11.46 21.77 3.46
N THR A 92 -10.54 20.88 3.83
CA THR A 92 -9.10 21.06 3.58
C THR A 92 -8.46 19.71 3.22
N PRO A 93 -7.19 19.70 2.75
CA PRO A 93 -6.46 18.45 2.57
C PRO A 93 -6.30 17.64 3.87
N PHE A 94 -6.38 18.27 5.05
CA PHE A 94 -6.06 17.63 6.34
C PHE A 94 -7.27 17.40 7.25
N TRP A 95 -8.36 18.14 7.07
CA TRP A 95 -9.58 18.04 7.87
C TRP A 95 -10.80 18.62 7.13
N ASP A 96 -12.00 18.13 7.43
CA ASP A 96 -13.27 18.72 6.99
C ASP A 96 -14.20 18.99 8.19
N LEU A 97 -15.07 19.98 8.07
CA LEU A 97 -16.28 20.14 8.89
C LEU A 97 -17.42 19.32 8.26
N THR A 98 -18.04 18.45 9.03
CA THR A 98 -19.07 17.50 8.58
C THR A 98 -20.32 17.54 9.48
N ALA A 99 -21.41 17.01 8.93
CA ALA A 99 -22.69 16.87 9.63
C ALA A 99 -22.80 15.50 10.32
N GLU A 100 -23.16 15.51 11.60
CA GLU A 100 -23.52 14.32 12.38
C GLU A 100 -25.00 14.39 12.81
N ILE A 101 -25.67 13.25 13.00
CA ILE A 101 -27.10 13.20 13.37
C ILE A 101 -27.24 13.17 14.89
N LEU A 102 -28.01 14.10 15.47
CA LEU A 102 -28.11 14.33 16.93
C LEU A 102 -28.79 13.21 17.75
N GLY A 103 -29.06 12.04 17.16
CA GLY A 103 -29.57 10.85 17.86
C GLY A 103 -31.02 10.95 18.38
N THR A 104 -31.70 12.08 18.16
CA THR A 104 -33.08 12.34 18.57
C THR A 104 -34.06 11.44 17.81
N ARG A 105 -34.45 10.32 18.44
CA ARG A 105 -35.40 9.33 17.89
C ARG A 105 -36.70 10.01 17.44
N GLY A 106 -36.93 10.07 16.13
CA GLY A 106 -38.16 10.60 15.52
C GLY A 106 -37.97 11.84 14.62
N ASN A 107 -36.77 12.43 14.55
CA ASN A 107 -36.51 13.66 13.78
C ASN A 107 -35.70 13.45 12.48
N GLY A 108 -35.44 12.21 12.07
CA GLY A 108 -34.85 11.90 10.76
C GLY A 108 -33.44 12.49 10.57
N ILE A 109 -33.33 13.47 9.67
CA ILE A 109 -32.14 14.31 9.42
C ILE A 109 -32.44 15.81 9.66
N SER A 110 -33.57 16.16 10.31
CA SER A 110 -33.88 17.56 10.62
C SER A 110 -32.93 18.15 11.64
N ASP A 111 -32.45 17.33 12.59
CA ASP A 111 -31.56 17.74 13.69
C ASP A 111 -30.14 17.21 13.45
N LEU A 112 -29.19 18.10 13.19
CA LEU A 112 -27.78 17.75 12.96
C LEU A 112 -26.84 18.56 13.86
N THR A 113 -25.61 18.08 14.05
CA THR A 113 -24.53 18.74 14.81
C THR A 113 -23.26 18.84 13.97
N PHE A 114 -22.30 19.62 14.46
CA PHE A 114 -20.97 19.75 13.86
C PHE A 114 -20.04 18.63 14.33
N GLU A 115 -19.32 18.08 13.37
CA GLU A 115 -18.24 17.11 13.51
C GLU A 115 -17.02 17.67 12.74
N TRP A 116 -15.79 17.59 13.28
CA TRP A 116 -14.59 17.84 12.49
C TRP A 116 -13.82 16.54 12.30
N ILE A 117 -13.61 16.12 11.06
CA ILE A 117 -12.89 14.89 10.73
C ILE A 117 -11.51 15.24 10.18
N VAL A 118 -10.47 14.94 10.95
CA VAL A 118 -9.06 14.99 10.54
C VAL A 118 -8.72 13.74 9.71
N ARG A 119 -8.26 13.98 8.48
CA ARG A 119 -8.05 12.99 7.41
C ARG A 119 -6.72 12.24 7.56
N GLY A 120 -6.71 11.13 8.30
CA GLY A 120 -5.53 10.26 8.47
C GLY A 120 -4.95 9.64 7.18
N GLU A 121 -5.71 9.63 6.08
CA GLU A 121 -5.18 9.33 4.75
C GLU A 121 -4.05 10.30 4.36
N ASN A 122 -4.24 11.60 4.61
CA ASN A 122 -3.33 12.67 4.19
C ASN A 122 -2.42 13.14 5.33
N LEU A 123 -2.90 13.13 6.57
CA LEU A 123 -2.13 13.55 7.74
C LEU A 123 -1.29 12.39 8.29
N LYS A 124 0.02 12.42 8.03
CA LYS A 124 0.99 11.45 8.54
C LYS A 124 1.77 12.01 9.74
N MET A 125 1.87 11.22 10.80
CA MET A 125 2.74 11.53 11.94
C MET A 125 4.19 11.49 11.47
N LYS A 126 4.89 12.62 11.58
CA LYS A 126 6.32 12.68 11.27
C LYS A 126 7.13 11.81 12.24
N ALA A 127 8.06 11.02 11.69
CA ALA A 127 8.94 10.16 12.48
C ALA A 127 10.10 10.94 13.15
N SER A 128 9.91 11.32 14.41
CA SER A 128 10.99 11.75 15.31
C SER A 128 11.66 10.55 16.02
N ASN A 129 12.67 10.81 16.85
CA ASN A 129 13.16 9.88 17.87
C ASN A 129 12.56 10.16 19.27
N LYS A 130 11.78 11.24 19.45
CA LYS A 130 11.08 11.57 20.72
C LYS A 130 9.58 11.79 20.49
N PRO A 131 8.68 11.35 21.41
CA PRO A 131 7.23 11.51 21.23
C PRO A 131 6.74 12.96 21.10
N GLY A 132 7.37 13.92 21.78
CA GLY A 132 6.99 15.34 21.79
C GLY A 132 7.59 16.21 20.68
N GLU A 133 8.26 15.62 19.70
CA GLU A 133 8.87 16.35 18.58
C GLU A 133 8.12 16.10 17.26
N ASP A 134 8.23 17.08 16.36
CA ASP A 134 7.65 17.00 15.00
C ASP A 134 6.14 16.68 14.99
N LEU A 135 5.37 17.33 15.86
CA LEU A 135 3.92 17.16 15.94
C LEU A 135 3.20 17.80 14.74
N VAL A 136 2.09 17.21 14.32
CA VAL A 136 1.25 17.65 13.18
C VAL A 136 -0.20 17.97 13.58
N LEU A 137 -0.78 17.24 14.54
CA LEU A 137 -2.15 17.51 15.03
C LEU A 137 -2.31 18.90 15.68
N PRO A 138 -1.34 19.47 16.42
CA PRO A 138 -1.43 20.86 16.92
C PRO A 138 -1.56 21.92 15.82
N GLY A 139 -0.97 21.67 14.63
CA GLY A 139 -1.13 22.55 13.47
C GLY A 139 -2.55 22.50 12.90
N VAL A 140 -3.12 21.30 12.81
CA VAL A 140 -4.52 21.10 12.39
C VAL A 140 -5.50 21.71 13.40
N ALA A 141 -5.23 21.58 14.70
CA ALA A 141 -6.03 22.20 15.76
C ALA A 141 -6.13 23.72 15.60
N LYS A 142 -5.00 24.38 15.29
CA LYS A 142 -4.93 25.82 15.05
C LYS A 142 -5.76 26.26 13.84
N ASP A 143 -5.72 25.50 12.75
CA ASP A 143 -6.52 25.80 11.54
C ASP A 143 -8.02 25.59 11.77
N ILE A 144 -8.39 24.52 12.49
CA ILE A 144 -9.77 24.28 12.96
C ILE A 144 -10.26 25.45 13.83
N LEU A 145 -9.50 25.87 14.84
CA LEU A 145 -9.83 27.00 15.71
C LEU A 145 -9.96 28.31 14.94
N ALA A 146 -8.94 28.68 14.15
CA ALA A 146 -8.92 29.91 13.36
C ALA A 146 -10.07 29.95 12.33
N THR A 147 -10.41 28.81 11.73
CA THR A 147 -11.53 28.71 10.80
C THR A 147 -12.88 28.79 11.51
N THR A 148 -13.05 28.13 12.66
CA THR A 148 -14.32 28.17 13.42
C THR A 148 -14.60 29.58 13.94
N LYS A 149 -13.55 30.27 14.41
CA LYS A 149 -13.59 31.68 14.80
C LYS A 149 -13.92 32.64 13.64
N ARG A 150 -13.49 32.33 12.42
CA ARG A 150 -13.85 33.07 11.19
C ARG A 150 -15.28 32.77 10.71
N LEU A 151 -15.80 31.57 10.98
CA LEU A 151 -17.19 31.20 10.67
C LEU A 151 -18.20 31.87 11.61
N ASP A 152 -17.79 32.24 12.83
CA ASP A 152 -18.64 32.78 13.90
C ASP A 152 -20.03 32.11 14.01
N PRO A 153 -20.07 30.75 14.16
CA PRO A 153 -21.30 29.97 14.08
C PRO A 153 -22.23 30.27 15.26
N LYS A 154 -23.30 31.02 14.97
CA LYS A 154 -24.28 31.54 15.93
C LYS A 154 -25.70 31.31 15.45
N LYS A 155 -26.70 31.53 16.32
CA LYS A 155 -28.10 31.29 15.96
C LYS A 155 -28.51 32.13 14.75
N GLY A 156 -29.04 31.46 13.73
CA GLY A 156 -29.44 32.05 12.45
C GLY A 156 -28.44 31.83 11.31
N SER A 157 -27.18 31.48 11.59
CA SER A 157 -26.20 31.10 10.57
C SER A 157 -26.70 29.90 9.74
N LYS A 158 -26.45 29.93 8.44
CA LYS A 158 -26.97 28.95 7.48
C LYS A 158 -25.87 28.06 6.91
N PHE A 159 -26.20 26.78 6.73
CA PHE A 159 -25.29 25.77 6.20
C PHE A 159 -25.95 24.89 5.14
N LEU A 160 -25.21 24.59 4.08
CA LEU A 160 -25.57 23.60 3.07
C LEU A 160 -24.85 22.29 3.37
N ILE A 161 -25.49 21.16 3.06
CA ILE A 161 -24.85 19.84 3.12
C ILE A 161 -24.45 19.43 1.71
N TRP A 162 -23.16 19.14 1.53
CA TRP A 162 -22.62 18.65 0.27
C TRP A 162 -22.16 17.20 0.42
N THR A 163 -22.77 16.32 -0.38
CA THR A 163 -22.50 14.89 -0.41
C THR A 163 -21.89 14.51 -1.76
N LYS A 164 -21.23 13.35 -1.81
CA LYS A 164 -20.65 12.80 -3.03
C LYS A 164 -21.70 12.51 -4.12
N ASP A 165 -22.89 12.10 -3.70
CA ASP A 165 -23.91 11.48 -4.55
C ASP A 165 -25.02 12.47 -4.94
N TYR A 166 -25.16 13.56 -4.16
CA TYR A 166 -26.18 14.59 -4.30
C TYR A 166 -25.64 15.95 -3.83
N ALA A 167 -25.83 17.00 -4.63
CA ALA A 167 -26.01 18.34 -4.06
C ALA A 167 -27.37 18.32 -3.31
N LEU A 168 -27.37 18.54 -2.00
CA LEU A 168 -28.60 18.51 -1.19
C LEU A 168 -29.17 19.91 -0.98
N ASP A 169 -29.24 20.67 -2.07
CA ASP A 169 -30.00 21.92 -2.18
C ASP A 169 -31.52 21.67 -2.09
N GLN A 170 -31.97 20.45 -2.40
CA GLN A 170 -33.38 20.06 -2.47
C GLN A 170 -34.24 20.37 -1.24
N TRP A 171 -33.66 20.56 -0.05
CA TRP A 171 -34.36 20.98 1.19
C TRP A 171 -33.94 22.37 1.70
N GLY A 172 -33.14 23.11 0.94
CA GLY A 172 -32.56 24.39 1.36
C GLY A 172 -31.52 24.29 2.48
N PRO A 173 -31.08 25.43 3.04
CA PRO A 173 -30.06 25.46 4.08
C PRO A 173 -30.61 25.04 5.45
N TRP A 174 -29.79 24.32 6.22
CA TRP A 174 -30.00 24.11 7.64
C TRP A 174 -29.65 25.39 8.39
N VAL A 175 -30.47 25.76 9.36
CA VAL A 175 -30.31 26.96 10.19
C VAL A 175 -29.77 26.54 11.55
N LEU A 176 -28.68 27.16 11.98
CA LEU A 176 -28.11 26.92 13.30
C LEU A 176 -29.02 27.52 14.37
N THR A 177 -29.45 26.70 15.33
CA THR A 177 -30.39 27.08 16.42
C THR A 177 -29.68 27.26 17.76
N LYS A 178 -28.53 26.58 17.93
CA LYS A 178 -27.60 26.67 19.07
C LYS A 178 -26.16 26.59 18.55
N PRO A 179 -25.19 27.24 19.22
CA PRO A 179 -25.36 28.12 20.38
C PRO A 179 -26.02 29.46 19.99
N GLN A 180 -26.41 30.30 20.97
CA GLN A 180 -26.94 31.64 20.65
C GLN A 180 -25.82 32.52 20.05
N THR A 181 -24.63 32.46 20.64
CA THR A 181 -23.39 33.12 20.22
C THR A 181 -22.25 32.11 20.28
N TYR A 182 -21.23 32.28 19.43
CA TYR A 182 -20.02 31.45 19.46
C TYR A 182 -19.15 31.77 20.68
N SER A 183 -18.59 30.74 21.34
CA SER A 183 -17.60 30.89 22.43
C SER A 183 -16.78 29.61 22.61
N GLU A 184 -15.47 29.71 22.40
CA GLU A 184 -14.48 28.61 22.54
C GLU A 184 -14.42 28.03 23.99
N ASP A 185 -14.90 28.79 24.99
CA ASP A 185 -14.94 28.40 26.41
C ASP A 185 -16.09 27.45 26.76
N VAL A 186 -17.18 27.50 26.01
CA VAL A 186 -18.44 26.79 26.31
C VAL A 186 -18.52 25.46 25.58
N LEU A 187 -17.95 25.40 24.37
CA LEU A 187 -17.94 24.21 23.50
C LEU A 187 -17.09 23.08 24.10
N GLN A 188 -17.60 21.85 24.06
CA GLN A 188 -16.87 20.65 24.49
C GLN A 188 -16.79 19.63 23.37
N ALA A 189 -15.56 19.22 23.03
CA ALA A 189 -15.34 18.17 22.03
C ALA A 189 -15.40 16.79 22.69
N GLY A 190 -16.36 15.96 22.27
CA GLY A 190 -16.22 14.51 22.33
C GLY A 190 -15.21 14.10 21.25
N VAL A 191 -14.18 13.34 21.62
CA VAL A 191 -13.07 13.03 20.70
C VAL A 191 -12.97 11.53 20.43
N GLN A 192 -12.71 11.18 19.18
CA GLN A 192 -12.39 9.83 18.73
C GLN A 192 -11.10 9.84 17.91
N VAL A 193 -10.18 8.91 18.12
CA VAL A 193 -8.87 8.86 17.45
C VAL A 193 -8.71 7.53 16.74
N THR A 194 -8.56 7.55 15.41
CA THR A 194 -8.34 6.35 14.61
C THR A 194 -6.93 6.28 14.06
N THR A 195 -6.19 5.25 14.50
CA THR A 195 -4.79 5.03 14.14
C THR A 195 -4.44 3.54 14.22
N GLY A 196 -3.37 3.13 13.53
CA GLY A 196 -2.93 1.74 13.47
C GLY A 196 -2.00 1.40 14.64
N LEU A 197 -2.46 0.70 15.67
CA LEU A 197 -1.68 0.47 16.90
C LEU A 197 -1.03 -0.93 16.97
N PRO A 198 0.12 -1.07 17.66
CA PRO A 198 0.58 -2.37 18.15
C PRO A 198 -0.44 -2.99 19.12
N MET A 199 -0.63 -4.31 19.06
CA MET A 199 -1.55 -5.00 19.97
C MET A 199 -1.03 -4.97 21.43
N GLU A 200 0.27 -4.73 21.64
CA GLU A 200 0.80 -4.43 22.98
C GLU A 200 0.29 -3.10 23.57
N ALA A 201 -0.01 -2.10 22.73
CA ALA A 201 -0.63 -0.85 23.21
C ALA A 201 -2.10 -1.03 23.54
N ILE A 202 -2.81 -1.92 22.84
CA ILE A 202 -4.18 -2.32 23.20
C ILE A 202 -4.19 -3.04 24.56
N GLN A 203 -3.20 -3.89 24.83
CA GLN A 203 -3.02 -4.49 26.15
C GLN A 203 -2.73 -3.44 27.24
N GLU A 204 -1.87 -2.44 26.98
CA GLU A 204 -1.59 -1.33 27.92
C GLU A 204 -2.85 -0.50 28.19
N LEU A 205 -3.59 -0.11 27.15
CA LEU A 205 -4.85 0.63 27.25
C LEU A 205 -5.93 -0.12 28.03
N ILE A 206 -6.17 -1.41 27.75
CA ILE A 206 -7.10 -2.23 28.53
C ILE A 206 -6.61 -2.36 29.98
N ALA A 207 -5.30 -2.53 30.20
CA ALA A 207 -4.73 -2.62 31.55
C ALA A 207 -4.76 -1.31 32.35
N ILE A 208 -4.91 -0.16 31.70
CA ILE A 208 -5.18 1.15 32.33
C ILE A 208 -6.68 1.28 32.63
N LEU A 209 -7.53 1.06 31.63
CA LEU A 209 -8.97 1.33 31.71
C LEU A 209 -9.77 0.31 32.54
N ALA A 210 -9.28 -0.93 32.68
CA ALA A 210 -9.91 -1.96 33.51
C ALA A 210 -9.43 -1.95 34.98
N ARG A 211 -8.65 -0.95 35.41
CA ARG A 211 -8.34 -0.75 36.84
C ARG A 211 -9.51 -0.09 37.55
N ASP A 212 -9.78 -0.52 38.77
CA ASP A 212 -10.74 0.15 39.63
C ASP A 212 -10.17 1.52 40.07
N PRO A 213 -10.85 2.66 39.80
CA PRO A 213 -10.42 3.97 40.27
C PRO A 213 -10.43 4.12 41.81
N LEU A 214 -11.11 3.24 42.54
CA LEU A 214 -11.30 3.31 43.98
C LEU A 214 -10.27 2.51 44.78
N ASP A 215 -9.32 1.85 44.10
CA ASP A 215 -8.23 1.04 44.67
C ASP A 215 -7.57 1.73 45.88
N PRO A 216 -7.76 1.20 47.12
CA PRO A 216 -7.32 1.86 48.33
C PRO A 216 -5.81 2.12 48.39
N ASP A 217 -5.00 1.24 47.81
CA ASP A 217 -3.54 1.29 47.92
C ASP A 217 -2.93 2.46 47.12
N ARG A 218 -3.71 3.09 46.24
CA ARG A 218 -3.32 4.34 45.55
C ARG A 218 -3.76 5.63 46.25
N ARG A 219 -4.51 5.55 47.35
CA ARG A 219 -4.90 6.73 48.17
C ARG A 219 -3.73 7.33 48.97
N GLY A 220 -2.52 6.80 48.83
CA GLY A 220 -1.28 7.44 49.26
C GLY A 220 -1.05 8.82 48.61
N VAL A 221 -1.64 9.08 47.44
CA VAL A 221 -1.84 10.45 46.94
C VAL A 221 -2.97 11.10 47.76
N ARG A 222 -2.62 11.62 48.94
CA ARG A 222 -3.50 12.50 49.69
C ARG A 222 -3.87 13.69 48.80
N LEU A 223 -5.16 13.98 48.70
CA LEU A 223 -5.59 15.36 48.47
C LEU A 223 -5.05 16.16 49.66
N ALA A 224 -4.15 17.11 49.41
CA ALA A 224 -3.70 18.02 50.44
C ALA A 224 -4.90 18.86 50.90
N ASN A 225 -5.08 18.98 52.22
CA ASN A 225 -6.07 19.91 52.76
C ASN A 225 -5.67 21.34 52.38
N GLU A 226 -6.63 22.25 52.34
CA GLU A 226 -6.57 23.58 51.69
C GLU A 226 -5.69 24.63 52.44
N GLY A 227 -4.61 24.22 53.09
CA GLY A 227 -3.71 25.09 53.87
C GLY A 227 -2.35 25.39 53.24
N ASP A 228 -1.78 24.47 52.45
CA ASP A 228 -0.40 24.60 51.96
C ASP A 228 -0.33 25.22 50.56
N ASN A 229 0.13 26.48 50.48
CA ASN A 229 0.19 27.26 49.24
C ASN A 229 1.29 26.83 48.23
N GLU A 230 2.07 25.78 48.51
CA GLU A 230 3.10 25.26 47.59
C GLU A 230 2.50 24.30 46.56
N ASN A 231 1.76 24.88 45.61
CA ASN A 231 1.17 24.31 44.39
C ASN A 231 1.67 22.90 43.99
N PRO A 232 1.09 21.82 44.55
CA PRO A 232 1.58 20.47 44.31
C PRO A 232 1.14 20.03 42.91
N SER A 233 2.10 19.88 41.99
CA SER A 233 1.82 19.42 40.62
C SER A 233 1.34 17.95 40.64
N LEU A 234 0.02 17.78 40.80
CA LEU A 234 -0.64 16.49 40.95
C LEU A 234 -0.43 15.67 39.67
N GLN A 235 0.53 14.74 39.68
CA GLN A 235 0.82 13.83 38.56
C GLN A 235 -0.27 12.77 38.41
N ILE A 236 -1.47 13.21 38.01
CA ILE A 236 -2.47 12.34 37.41
C ILE A 236 -1.85 11.73 36.16
N ASP A 237 -1.88 10.41 36.04
CA ASP A 237 -1.46 9.71 34.82
C ASP A 237 -2.23 10.30 33.62
N PRO A 238 -1.56 10.89 32.60
CA PRO A 238 -2.22 11.57 31.50
C PRO A 238 -3.25 10.68 30.78
N THR A 239 -3.01 9.37 30.73
CA THR A 239 -3.93 8.40 30.12
C THR A 239 -5.25 8.27 30.89
N THR A 240 -5.24 8.49 32.21
CA THR A 240 -6.47 8.45 33.03
C THR A 240 -7.34 9.68 32.79
N TYR A 241 -6.75 10.84 32.51
CA TYR A 241 -7.47 12.08 32.18
C TYR A 241 -8.13 12.00 30.80
N ILE A 242 -7.47 11.35 29.83
CA ILE A 242 -7.95 11.21 28.43
C ILE A 242 -9.32 10.52 28.35
N PHE A 243 -9.61 9.51 29.16
CA PHE A 243 -10.86 8.72 29.08
C PHE A 243 -11.93 9.12 30.11
N GLY A 244 -11.87 10.36 30.63
CA GLY A 244 -12.90 10.92 31.50
C GLY A 244 -13.09 10.22 32.86
N PRO A 245 -14.21 10.46 33.56
CA PRO A 245 -14.57 9.71 34.77
C PRO A 245 -14.95 8.25 34.44
N PRO A 246 -14.93 7.33 35.43
CA PRO A 246 -15.30 5.94 35.21
C PRO A 246 -16.77 5.79 34.81
N ASN A 247 -16.97 5.40 33.55
CA ASN A 247 -18.27 5.11 32.98
C ASN A 247 -18.54 3.59 32.92
N SER A 248 -19.79 3.20 32.69
CA SER A 248 -20.22 1.79 32.57
C SER A 248 -19.58 1.03 31.41
N LYS A 249 -18.83 1.69 30.52
CA LYS A 249 -18.04 1.06 29.47
C LYS A 249 -16.76 0.40 30.01
N ARG A 250 -16.12 0.98 31.05
CA ARG A 250 -14.90 0.40 31.65
C ARG A 250 -15.14 -0.98 32.25
N GLN A 251 -16.29 -1.19 32.90
CA GLN A 251 -16.72 -2.48 33.45
C GLN A 251 -16.91 -3.59 32.39
N ARG A 252 -16.97 -3.23 31.10
CA ARG A 252 -17.10 -4.19 29.99
C ARG A 252 -15.74 -4.68 29.48
N LEU A 253 -14.65 -4.00 29.82
CA LEU A 253 -13.29 -4.41 29.46
C LEU A 253 -12.81 -5.59 30.31
N VAL A 254 -12.11 -6.55 29.68
CA VAL A 254 -11.56 -7.74 30.34
C VAL A 254 -10.06 -7.83 30.08
N LEU A 255 -9.26 -7.69 31.13
CA LEU A 255 -7.81 -7.85 31.06
C LEU A 255 -7.41 -9.32 31.19
N ILE A 256 -6.79 -9.87 30.14
CA ILE A 256 -6.15 -11.19 30.12
C ILE A 256 -4.65 -11.02 30.43
N LYS A 257 -4.13 -11.85 31.34
CA LYS A 257 -2.73 -11.87 31.81
C LYS A 257 -2.04 -13.17 31.37
N ALA A 258 -0.73 -13.28 31.58
CA ALA A 258 0.03 -14.48 31.21
C ALA A 258 -0.45 -15.74 31.95
N GLU A 259 -0.87 -15.57 33.21
CA GLU A 259 -1.39 -16.61 34.09
C GLU A 259 -2.74 -17.16 33.60
N ASP A 260 -3.48 -16.37 32.80
CA ASP A 260 -4.71 -16.80 32.17
C ASP A 260 -4.44 -17.74 30.99
N MET A 261 -3.43 -17.41 30.17
CA MET A 261 -3.09 -18.17 28.96
C MET A 261 -2.20 -19.39 29.20
N LYS A 262 -1.59 -19.53 30.40
CA LYS A 262 -0.63 -20.60 30.76
C LYS A 262 -1.14 -22.04 30.52
N ASP A 263 -2.45 -22.22 30.51
CA ASP A 263 -3.11 -23.54 30.37
C ASP A 263 -3.38 -23.88 28.89
N VAL A 264 -3.23 -22.90 27.99
CA VAL A 264 -3.54 -22.98 26.55
C VAL A 264 -2.27 -22.88 25.68
N TYR A 265 -1.30 -22.07 26.07
CA TYR A 265 -0.03 -21.84 25.35
C TYR A 265 1.18 -22.17 26.23
N GLU A 266 2.33 -22.43 25.61
CA GLU A 266 3.60 -22.54 26.34
C GLU A 266 4.07 -21.15 26.83
N LYS A 267 4.77 -21.12 27.96
CA LYS A 267 5.09 -19.87 28.68
C LYS A 267 5.87 -18.87 27.83
N GLU A 268 6.78 -19.38 27.01
CA GLU A 268 7.66 -18.61 26.12
C GLU A 268 6.92 -18.00 24.92
N ASP A 269 5.76 -18.54 24.58
CA ASP A 269 4.94 -18.15 23.43
C ASP A 269 3.82 -17.14 23.81
N ILE A 270 3.61 -16.88 25.10
CA ILE A 270 2.62 -15.92 25.62
C ILE A 270 3.18 -14.49 25.52
N THR A 271 3.18 -13.95 24.30
CA THR A 271 3.58 -12.56 23.99
C THR A 271 2.51 -11.54 24.40
N THR A 272 2.91 -10.30 24.70
CA THR A 272 1.98 -9.19 25.02
C THR A 272 0.96 -8.91 23.91
N ASP A 273 1.36 -9.08 22.64
CA ASP A 273 0.52 -9.18 21.44
C ASP A 273 -0.69 -10.12 21.63
N LEU A 274 -0.42 -11.34 22.11
CA LEU A 274 -1.40 -12.41 22.29
C LEU A 274 -2.37 -12.04 23.42
N LEU A 275 -1.84 -11.44 24.48
CA LEU A 275 -2.64 -10.94 25.60
C LEU A 275 -3.57 -9.81 25.17
N GLY A 276 -3.08 -8.82 24.41
CA GLY A 276 -3.91 -7.72 23.89
C GLY A 276 -5.04 -8.20 23.00
N PHE A 277 -4.76 -9.18 22.12
CA PHE A 277 -5.79 -9.82 21.29
C PHE A 277 -6.86 -10.49 22.14
N TYR A 278 -6.48 -11.33 23.11
CA TYR A 278 -7.45 -12.01 23.97
C TYR A 278 -8.16 -11.04 24.94
N SER A 279 -7.52 -9.97 25.40
CA SER A 279 -8.16 -8.92 26.20
C SER A 279 -9.26 -8.20 25.41
N LEU A 280 -8.98 -7.79 24.17
CA LEU A 280 -9.98 -7.13 23.32
C LEU A 280 -11.13 -8.09 22.95
N LEU A 281 -10.80 -9.32 22.55
CA LEU A 281 -11.76 -10.38 22.25
C LEU A 281 -12.66 -10.69 23.45
N MET A 282 -12.10 -10.90 24.63
CA MET A 282 -12.86 -11.20 25.85
C MET A 282 -13.65 -9.98 26.36
N SER A 283 -13.23 -8.75 26.05
CA SER A 283 -14.03 -7.55 26.29
C SER A 283 -15.32 -7.58 25.46
N TYR A 284 -15.26 -7.94 24.17
CA TYR A 284 -16.47 -8.13 23.35
C TYR A 284 -17.32 -9.31 23.83
N VAL A 285 -16.72 -10.42 24.25
CA VAL A 285 -17.46 -11.54 24.89
C VAL A 285 -18.21 -11.07 26.13
N ASN A 286 -17.61 -10.19 26.94
CA ASN A 286 -18.23 -9.61 28.14
C ASN A 286 -19.35 -8.60 27.82
N ILE A 287 -19.28 -7.89 26.69
CA ILE A 287 -20.40 -7.08 26.17
C ILE A 287 -21.61 -7.98 25.89
N ALA A 288 -21.44 -9.08 25.15
CA ALA A 288 -22.53 -10.02 24.87
C ALA A 288 -23.07 -10.71 26.12
N ALA A 289 -22.19 -11.12 27.05
CA ALA A 289 -22.54 -11.80 28.30
C ALA A 289 -23.46 -10.97 29.21
N ASN A 290 -23.37 -9.64 29.10
CA ASN A 290 -24.16 -8.70 29.89
C ASN A 290 -25.21 -7.95 29.07
N SER A 291 -25.31 -8.18 27.75
CA SER A 291 -26.17 -7.40 26.85
C SER A 291 -27.64 -7.54 27.22
N ASP A 292 -28.25 -6.48 27.74
CA ASP A 292 -29.68 -6.44 28.02
C ASP A 292 -30.50 -5.86 26.84
N GLU A 293 -31.76 -5.52 27.08
CA GLU A 293 -32.66 -4.98 26.05
C GLU A 293 -32.45 -3.46 25.82
N THR A 294 -31.90 -2.74 26.81
CA THR A 294 -31.47 -1.34 26.67
C THR A 294 -30.20 -1.25 25.82
N ASP A 295 -29.33 -2.27 25.91
CA ASP A 295 -28.07 -2.32 25.16
C ASP A 295 -28.26 -2.25 23.63
N ARG A 296 -29.39 -2.76 23.11
CA ARG A 296 -29.75 -2.79 21.68
C ARG A 296 -29.55 -1.47 20.93
N ALA A 297 -29.81 -0.34 21.60
CA ALA A 297 -29.90 0.98 20.97
C ALA A 297 -28.60 1.45 20.28
N GLU A 298 -27.44 1.04 20.80
CA GLU A 298 -26.12 1.54 20.38
C GLU A 298 -25.29 0.48 19.64
N GLY A 299 -25.79 -0.76 19.54
CA GLY A 299 -25.01 -1.92 19.13
C GLY A 299 -23.84 -2.24 20.09
N PRO A 300 -23.13 -3.37 19.91
CA PRO A 300 -22.01 -3.74 20.76
C PRO A 300 -20.77 -2.86 20.53
N LYS A 301 -20.57 -2.34 19.32
CA LYS A 301 -19.36 -1.59 18.93
C LYS A 301 -19.21 -0.21 19.59
N HIS A 302 -20.25 0.33 20.22
CA HIS A 302 -20.19 1.59 20.96
C HIS A 302 -20.06 1.39 22.48
N ARG A 303 -20.12 0.14 22.97
CA ARG A 303 -20.13 -0.19 24.41
C ARG A 303 -18.75 -0.24 25.06
N ILE A 304 -17.66 -0.17 24.29
CA ILE A 304 -16.30 0.00 24.80
C ILE A 304 -15.55 1.10 24.04
N SER A 305 -14.62 1.75 24.72
CA SER A 305 -13.87 2.91 24.22
C SER A 305 -12.64 2.54 23.37
N ILE A 306 -12.46 1.25 23.06
CA ILE A 306 -11.42 0.73 22.16
C ILE A 306 -12.13 -0.14 21.13
N MET A 307 -12.40 0.41 19.95
CA MET A 307 -13.03 -0.33 18.86
C MET A 307 -11.98 -0.76 17.82
N PRO A 308 -11.89 -2.05 17.45
CA PRO A 308 -11.12 -2.45 16.28
C PRO A 308 -11.88 -2.09 14.98
N ARG A 309 -11.18 -1.39 14.09
CA ARG A 309 -11.59 -1.15 12.69
C ARG A 309 -11.14 -2.31 11.81
N THR A 310 -9.97 -2.89 12.06
CA THR A 310 -9.57 -4.19 11.49
C THR A 310 -10.47 -5.31 12.03
N ASP A 311 -11.00 -6.15 11.16
CA ASP A 311 -11.94 -7.22 11.52
C ASP A 311 -11.30 -8.33 12.39
N PHE A 312 -12.10 -9.01 13.21
CA PHE A 312 -11.59 -9.99 14.17
C PHE A 312 -10.98 -11.24 13.54
N LYS A 313 -11.36 -11.59 12.31
CA LYS A 313 -10.72 -12.67 11.54
C LYS A 313 -9.31 -12.28 11.14
N THR A 314 -9.11 -11.05 10.66
CA THR A 314 -7.77 -10.50 10.37
C THR A 314 -6.94 -10.37 11.65
N LEU A 315 -7.52 -9.87 12.76
CA LEU A 315 -6.84 -9.84 14.06
C LEU A 315 -6.45 -11.25 14.54
N TYR A 316 -7.32 -12.25 14.41
CA TYR A 316 -6.99 -13.63 14.78
C TYR A 316 -5.87 -14.19 13.89
N ALA A 317 -5.92 -13.96 12.57
CA ALA A 317 -4.88 -14.39 11.63
C ALA A 317 -3.51 -13.71 11.86
N MET A 318 -3.48 -12.52 12.45
CA MET A 318 -2.27 -11.81 12.85
C MET A 318 -1.73 -12.29 14.21
N TYR A 319 -2.60 -12.41 15.23
CA TYR A 319 -2.20 -12.48 16.63
C TYR A 319 -2.47 -13.84 17.31
N GLY A 320 -3.66 -14.44 17.11
CA GLY A 320 -4.10 -15.64 17.83
C GLY A 320 -3.93 -16.99 17.10
N ASN A 321 -3.80 -16.99 15.77
CA ASN A 321 -3.78 -18.19 14.94
C ASN A 321 -2.36 -18.79 14.80
N ASP A 322 -2.14 -19.95 15.42
CA ASP A 322 -0.90 -20.72 15.43
C ASP A 322 -0.54 -21.34 14.06
N LYS A 323 -1.52 -21.46 13.15
CA LYS A 323 -1.38 -22.05 11.81
C LYS A 323 -1.14 -20.98 10.72
N SER A 324 -1.10 -19.70 11.08
CA SER A 324 -0.95 -18.56 10.16
C SER A 324 0.41 -18.54 9.45
N THR A 325 0.42 -18.72 8.13
CA THR A 325 1.66 -18.81 7.32
C THR A 325 2.35 -17.47 7.09
N ARG A 326 1.68 -16.34 7.36
CA ARG A 326 2.21 -14.97 7.23
C ARG A 326 2.75 -14.39 8.55
N ALA A 327 2.50 -15.03 9.69
CA ALA A 327 3.01 -14.54 10.97
C ALA A 327 4.55 -14.65 11.02
N ARG A 328 5.21 -13.52 11.31
CA ARG A 328 6.64 -13.22 11.09
C ARG A 328 7.66 -14.18 11.74
N ASN A 329 7.23 -15.06 12.64
CA ASN A 329 8.06 -16.04 13.34
C ASN A 329 7.43 -17.44 13.31
N LYS A 330 7.60 -18.15 12.19
CA LYS A 330 7.02 -19.47 11.84
C LYS A 330 7.44 -20.67 12.73
N LYS A 331 7.83 -20.45 13.99
CA LYS A 331 8.33 -21.48 14.93
C LYS A 331 7.99 -21.31 16.42
N CYS A 332 7.56 -20.12 16.88
CA CYS A 332 7.48 -19.77 18.32
C CYS A 332 6.13 -19.11 18.69
N ARG A 333 5.02 -19.77 18.32
CA ARG A 333 3.69 -19.65 18.94
C ARG A 333 3.00 -21.01 18.81
N ARG A 334 3.20 -21.88 19.81
CA ARG A 334 2.60 -23.22 19.91
C ARG A 334 1.50 -23.18 20.97
N LYS A 335 0.27 -23.45 20.55
CA LYS A 335 -0.75 -23.97 21.48
C LYS A 335 -0.21 -25.25 22.11
N LYS A 336 -0.53 -25.49 23.38
CA LYS A 336 -0.30 -26.79 24.01
C LYS A 336 -1.06 -27.86 23.22
N LYS A 337 -0.52 -29.08 23.16
CA LYS A 337 -1.13 -30.20 22.43
C LYS A 337 -2.33 -30.81 23.18
N ASP A 338 -3.15 -29.98 23.81
CA ASP A 338 -4.44 -30.37 24.39
C ASP A 338 -5.53 -30.16 23.33
N PRO A 339 -6.19 -31.23 22.82
CA PRO A 339 -7.27 -31.13 21.85
C PRO A 339 -8.42 -30.21 22.31
N LYS A 340 -8.60 -30.05 23.62
CA LYS A 340 -9.61 -29.16 24.22
C LYS A 340 -9.48 -27.71 23.74
N TYR A 341 -8.28 -27.25 23.43
CA TYR A 341 -8.01 -25.85 23.06
C TYR A 341 -7.62 -25.65 21.59
N GLU A 342 -7.93 -26.59 20.69
CA GLU A 342 -7.65 -26.39 19.26
C GLU A 342 -8.45 -25.21 18.68
N LYS A 343 -9.75 -25.14 18.99
CA LYS A 343 -10.73 -24.15 18.49
C LYS A 343 -10.78 -22.90 19.36
N LEU A 344 -10.95 -21.73 18.74
CA LEU A 344 -10.99 -20.44 19.45
C LEU A 344 -12.15 -20.34 20.47
N ILE A 345 -13.31 -20.94 20.19
CA ILE A 345 -14.48 -20.90 21.08
C ILE A 345 -14.25 -21.63 22.42
N GLU A 346 -13.43 -22.68 22.46
CA GLU A 346 -13.12 -23.40 23.71
C GLU A 346 -12.10 -22.64 24.56
N ILE A 347 -11.18 -21.90 23.92
CA ILE A 347 -10.30 -20.94 24.61
C ILE A 347 -11.16 -19.83 25.25
N ILE A 348 -12.15 -19.30 24.52
CA ILE A 348 -13.08 -18.28 25.04
C ILE A 348 -13.90 -18.82 26.23
N LYS A 349 -14.45 -20.05 26.14
CA LYS A 349 -15.16 -20.69 27.27
C LYS A 349 -14.26 -20.80 28.51
N HIS A 350 -13.02 -21.27 28.34
CA HIS A 350 -12.05 -21.36 29.42
C HIS A 350 -11.74 -19.99 30.05
N LEU A 351 -11.47 -18.97 29.23
CA LEU A 351 -11.19 -17.61 29.71
C LEU A 351 -12.41 -16.95 30.36
N ALA A 352 -13.62 -17.17 29.83
CA ALA A 352 -14.86 -16.67 30.43
C ALA A 352 -15.08 -17.24 31.84
N GLN A 353 -14.86 -18.55 32.00
CA GLN A 353 -14.92 -19.22 33.30
C GLN A 353 -13.85 -18.68 34.26
N LYS A 354 -12.61 -18.56 33.78
CA LYS A 354 -11.45 -18.09 34.55
C LYS A 354 -11.54 -16.62 34.96
N LYS A 355 -12.30 -15.81 34.22
CA LYS A 355 -12.62 -14.39 34.52
C LYS A 355 -13.95 -14.19 35.25
N GLY A 356 -14.67 -15.27 35.58
CA GLY A 356 -15.95 -15.19 36.29
C GLY A 356 -17.06 -14.46 35.52
N LEU A 357 -17.03 -14.46 34.18
CA LEU A 357 -17.99 -13.72 33.38
C LEU A 357 -19.42 -14.24 33.60
N LYS A 358 -20.40 -13.34 33.56
CA LYS A 358 -21.83 -13.66 33.75
C LYS A 358 -22.25 -14.74 32.75
N GLY A 359 -22.72 -15.88 33.28
CA GLY A 359 -23.14 -17.01 32.46
C GLY A 359 -22.01 -17.78 31.76
N ALA A 360 -20.75 -17.71 32.23
CA ALA A 360 -19.59 -18.34 31.60
C ALA A 360 -19.78 -19.80 31.13
N GLY A 361 -20.52 -20.62 31.88
CA GLY A 361 -20.84 -22.01 31.50
C GLY A 361 -21.86 -22.18 30.35
N LYS A 362 -22.30 -21.07 29.75
CA LYS A 362 -23.18 -21.00 28.56
C LYS A 362 -22.76 -19.82 27.65
N ILE A 363 -21.50 -19.38 27.73
CA ILE A 363 -21.02 -18.13 27.09
C ILE A 363 -21.16 -18.15 25.56
N GLU A 364 -21.14 -19.33 24.95
CA GLU A 364 -21.36 -19.55 23.53
C GLU A 364 -22.76 -19.08 23.07
N LYS A 365 -23.73 -19.07 24.00
CA LYS A 365 -25.13 -18.64 23.77
C LYS A 365 -25.40 -17.19 24.16
N ALA A 366 -24.41 -16.46 24.69
CA ALA A 366 -24.52 -15.03 24.89
C ALA A 366 -24.66 -14.34 23.52
N THR A 367 -25.52 -13.32 23.42
CA THR A 367 -25.79 -12.60 22.18
C THR A 367 -25.35 -11.14 22.27
N PHE A 368 -24.68 -10.65 21.22
CA PHE A 368 -24.72 -9.24 20.87
C PHE A 368 -26.12 -8.89 20.40
N LYS A 369 -26.61 -7.69 20.71
CA LYS A 369 -27.97 -7.26 20.35
C LYS A 369 -27.97 -5.88 19.72
N TRP A 370 -28.89 -5.68 18.77
CA TRP A 370 -29.15 -4.43 18.07
C TRP A 370 -30.65 -4.12 18.06
N THR A 371 -31.01 -2.84 18.03
CA THR A 371 -32.37 -2.40 17.70
C THR A 371 -32.58 -2.61 16.20
N LYS A 372 -33.59 -3.41 15.85
CA LYS A 372 -34.03 -3.55 14.45
C LYS A 372 -34.69 -2.24 13.98
N PRO A 373 -34.38 -1.73 12.77
CA PRO A 373 -35.06 -0.54 12.27
C PRO A 373 -36.57 -0.80 12.08
N PRO A 374 -37.47 0.09 12.52
CA PRO A 374 -38.90 -0.08 12.34
C PRO A 374 -39.25 0.01 10.85
N GLY A 375 -39.66 -1.12 10.27
CA GLY A 375 -40.10 -1.20 8.87
C GLY A 375 -39.05 -1.64 7.85
N SER A 376 -37.82 -2.02 8.25
CA SER A 376 -36.79 -2.48 7.30
C SER A 376 -37.12 -3.84 6.67
N GLN A 377 -37.91 -3.83 5.59
CA GLN A 377 -37.95 -4.93 4.63
C GLN A 377 -36.61 -5.02 3.90
N THR A 378 -36.24 -6.21 3.44
CA THR A 378 -34.92 -6.50 2.86
C THR A 378 -34.81 -6.01 1.42
N GLY A 379 -34.64 -4.70 1.23
CA GLY A 379 -34.24 -4.14 -0.05
C GLY A 379 -32.83 -4.59 -0.46
N PRO A 380 -32.54 -4.73 -1.78
CA PRO A 380 -31.19 -5.00 -2.25
C PRO A 380 -30.25 -3.81 -2.01
N PRO A 381 -28.93 -4.04 -1.84
CA PRO A 381 -27.97 -2.96 -1.66
C PRO A 381 -27.87 -2.05 -2.89
N VAL A 382 -27.65 -0.76 -2.64
CA VAL A 382 -27.77 0.32 -3.63
C VAL A 382 -26.55 0.36 -4.57
N PRO A 383 -26.72 0.56 -5.89
CA PRO A 383 -25.61 0.80 -6.82
C PRO A 383 -25.00 2.21 -6.67
N PRO A 384 -23.70 2.40 -6.97
CA PRO A 384 -23.05 3.71 -6.90
C PRO A 384 -23.55 4.68 -8.01
N PRO A 385 -23.70 5.99 -7.73
CA PRO A 385 -24.18 6.98 -8.70
C PRO A 385 -23.06 7.68 -9.51
N ARG A 386 -23.46 8.71 -10.28
CA ARG A 386 -22.67 9.39 -11.33
C ARG A 386 -21.72 10.48 -10.81
N SER A 387 -20.95 11.08 -11.70
CA SER A 387 -19.65 11.73 -11.44
C SER A 387 -19.65 13.27 -11.41
N ASP A 388 -20.80 13.92 -11.59
CA ASP A 388 -20.85 15.07 -12.51
C ASP A 388 -20.82 16.46 -11.83
N MET A 389 -20.11 16.62 -10.69
CA MET A 389 -20.08 17.91 -9.96
C MET A 389 -18.82 18.19 -9.10
N GLN A 390 -17.64 17.67 -9.51
CA GLN A 390 -16.42 17.65 -8.69
C GLN A 390 -15.50 18.89 -8.84
N SER A 391 -15.95 20.10 -8.49
CA SER A 391 -15.14 21.33 -8.66
C SER A 391 -14.42 21.83 -7.40
N ALA A 392 -15.08 21.86 -6.23
CA ALA A 392 -14.56 22.51 -5.01
C ALA A 392 -13.60 21.61 -4.20
N CYS A 393 -14.08 20.59 -3.48
CA CYS A 393 -13.21 19.67 -2.73
C CYS A 393 -13.02 18.34 -3.49
N LYS A 394 -12.19 18.34 -4.54
CA LYS A 394 -11.90 17.18 -5.42
C LYS A 394 -11.40 15.89 -4.74
N ALA A 395 -11.12 15.93 -3.43
CA ALA A 395 -10.61 14.80 -2.66
C ALA A 395 -11.69 13.87 -2.05
N LEU A 396 -12.99 14.07 -2.34
CA LEU A 396 -14.10 13.31 -1.72
C LEU A 396 -14.43 11.96 -2.40
N ASN A 397 -13.54 11.42 -3.22
CA ASN A 397 -13.68 10.07 -3.77
C ASN A 397 -13.33 8.99 -2.71
N LEU A 398 -14.21 8.87 -1.72
CA LEU A 398 -14.27 7.74 -0.80
C LEU A 398 -14.81 6.51 -1.55
N GLU A 399 -14.17 5.37 -1.36
CA GLU A 399 -14.74 4.05 -1.64
C GLU A 399 -15.24 3.49 -0.29
N PRO A 400 -16.47 2.95 -0.19
CA PRO A 400 -16.98 2.42 1.07
C PRO A 400 -16.08 1.31 1.63
N SER A 401 -16.08 1.19 2.96
CA SER A 401 -15.38 0.14 3.73
C SER A 401 -15.49 -1.24 3.05
N THR A 402 -14.39 -1.98 3.02
CA THR A 402 -14.21 -3.21 2.22
C THR A 402 -14.96 -4.44 2.77
N VAL A 403 -16.04 -4.18 3.51
CA VAL A 403 -16.96 -5.17 4.08
C VAL A 403 -17.67 -5.92 2.96
N ASP A 404 -17.31 -7.19 2.77
CA ASP A 404 -17.97 -8.08 1.80
C ASP A 404 -19.41 -8.37 2.25
N TRP A 405 -20.35 -7.50 1.85
CA TRP A 405 -21.78 -7.64 2.14
C TRP A 405 -22.42 -8.91 1.53
N LYS A 406 -21.73 -9.58 0.59
CA LYS A 406 -22.14 -10.88 0.03
C LYS A 406 -21.69 -12.05 0.91
N ALA A 407 -20.74 -11.82 1.82
CA ALA A 407 -20.29 -12.83 2.78
C ALA A 407 -21.47 -13.30 3.64
N SER A 408 -21.72 -14.60 3.64
CA SER A 408 -22.83 -15.21 4.37
C SER A 408 -22.32 -16.25 5.36
N TRP A 409 -23.07 -16.38 6.45
CA TRP A 409 -22.88 -17.40 7.48
C TRP A 409 -24.24 -18.10 7.74
N PRO A 410 -24.27 -19.36 8.20
CA PRO A 410 -25.49 -20.17 8.20
C PRO A 410 -26.66 -19.58 8.98
N THR A 411 -26.38 -18.82 10.04
CA THR A 411 -27.40 -18.15 10.87
C THR A 411 -27.75 -16.73 10.41
N ARG A 412 -27.10 -16.17 9.36
CA ARG A 412 -27.24 -14.76 8.93
C ARG A 412 -28.68 -14.26 8.88
N THR A 413 -29.58 -15.03 8.27
CA THR A 413 -30.99 -14.66 8.12
C THR A 413 -31.71 -14.60 9.47
N GLU A 414 -31.41 -15.53 10.38
CA GLU A 414 -32.05 -15.64 11.69
C GLU A 414 -31.47 -14.60 12.68
N ASP A 415 -30.15 -14.41 12.65
CA ASP A 415 -29.43 -13.39 13.41
C ASP A 415 -29.95 -11.99 13.05
N TYR A 416 -30.01 -11.66 11.75
CA TYR A 416 -30.59 -10.42 11.25
C TYR A 416 -32.08 -10.28 11.60
N ARG A 417 -32.87 -11.36 11.50
CA ARG A 417 -34.31 -11.34 11.83
C ARG A 417 -34.55 -10.97 13.29
N LYS A 418 -33.73 -11.48 14.21
CA LYS A 418 -33.74 -11.20 15.66
C LYS A 418 -33.08 -9.86 16.03
N GLY A 419 -32.18 -9.36 15.21
CA GLY A 419 -31.26 -8.31 15.60
C GLY A 419 -30.27 -8.78 16.68
N GLU A 420 -29.81 -10.04 16.60
CA GLU A 420 -28.93 -10.67 17.60
C GLU A 420 -27.88 -11.57 16.94
N LEU A 421 -26.68 -11.68 17.52
CA LEU A 421 -25.58 -12.52 17.03
C LEU A 421 -24.96 -13.27 18.21
N SER A 422 -24.95 -14.60 18.19
CA SER A 422 -24.32 -15.39 19.26
C SER A 422 -22.79 -15.34 19.22
N ILE A 423 -22.16 -15.44 20.38
CA ILE A 423 -20.69 -15.60 20.50
C ILE A 423 -20.22 -16.84 19.74
N GLU A 424 -20.95 -17.95 19.78
CA GLU A 424 -20.61 -19.15 18.99
C GLU A 424 -20.53 -18.85 17.48
N SER A 425 -21.58 -18.24 16.91
CA SER A 425 -21.62 -17.90 15.48
C SER A 425 -20.50 -16.92 15.13
N TRP A 426 -20.36 -15.83 15.89
CA TRP A 426 -19.33 -14.82 15.66
C TRP A 426 -17.93 -15.43 15.61
N VAL A 427 -17.56 -16.20 16.64
CA VAL A 427 -16.21 -16.76 16.82
C VAL A 427 -15.90 -17.82 15.77
N ILE A 428 -16.83 -18.73 15.48
CA ILE A 428 -16.60 -19.81 14.51
C ILE A 428 -16.35 -19.26 13.10
N PHE A 429 -17.07 -18.21 12.69
CA PHE A 429 -16.84 -17.61 11.37
C PHE A 429 -15.61 -16.71 11.34
N ALA A 430 -15.32 -15.99 12.43
CA ALA A 430 -14.10 -15.18 12.56
C ALA A 430 -12.82 -16.04 12.57
N GLU A 431 -12.84 -17.23 13.15
CA GLU A 431 -11.74 -18.20 13.04
C GLU A 431 -11.53 -18.68 11.58
N GLY A 432 -12.59 -18.66 10.75
CA GLY A 432 -12.58 -19.19 9.39
C GLY A 432 -12.47 -18.18 8.25
N LYS A 433 -13.58 -17.52 7.90
CA LYS A 433 -13.77 -16.88 6.57
C LYS A 433 -14.26 -15.44 6.61
N VAL A 434 -15.03 -15.05 7.63
CA VAL A 434 -15.85 -13.83 7.66
C VAL A 434 -15.94 -13.36 9.10
N ASP A 435 -15.94 -12.07 9.39
CA ASP A 435 -16.34 -11.57 10.71
C ASP A 435 -17.81 -11.10 10.67
N PRO A 436 -18.77 -11.83 11.28
CA PRO A 436 -20.17 -11.43 11.28
C PRO A 436 -20.47 -10.14 12.06
N LEU A 437 -19.61 -9.73 13.00
CA LEU A 437 -19.86 -8.57 13.86
C LEU A 437 -19.92 -7.22 13.10
N PRO A 438 -18.94 -6.84 12.25
CA PRO A 438 -19.07 -5.66 11.39
C PRO A 438 -20.21 -5.80 10.38
N LEU A 439 -20.52 -7.02 9.90
CA LEU A 439 -21.63 -7.23 8.96
C LEU A 439 -23.00 -6.99 9.62
N MET A 440 -23.21 -7.48 10.83
CA MET A 440 -24.43 -7.23 11.60
C MET A 440 -24.59 -5.75 11.95
N GLU A 441 -23.52 -5.09 12.37
CA GLU A 441 -23.51 -3.64 12.61
C GLU A 441 -23.89 -2.84 11.35
N ASN A 442 -23.34 -3.22 10.20
CA ASN A 442 -23.62 -2.55 8.93
C ASN A 442 -25.06 -2.82 8.45
N LEU A 443 -25.53 -4.07 8.52
CA LEU A 443 -26.89 -4.48 8.10
C LEU A 443 -28.00 -3.90 8.98
N LEU A 444 -27.80 -3.77 10.30
CA LEU A 444 -28.87 -3.39 11.25
C LEU A 444 -28.84 -1.91 11.66
N ARG A 445 -27.73 -1.20 11.45
CA ARG A 445 -27.60 0.23 11.74
C ARG A 445 -27.09 1.05 10.54
N GLY A 446 -27.15 0.51 9.32
CA GLY A 446 -26.72 1.22 8.10
C GLY A 446 -25.25 1.67 8.14
N GLY A 447 -24.40 0.95 8.85
CA GLY A 447 -22.99 1.28 8.98
C GLY A 447 -22.67 2.45 9.93
N GLN A 448 -23.51 2.75 10.94
CA GLN A 448 -23.40 3.91 11.86
C GLN A 448 -22.09 4.07 12.68
N VAL A 449 -21.05 3.29 12.38
CA VAL A 449 -19.71 3.36 12.97
C VAL A 449 -18.93 4.55 12.37
N GLY A 450 -19.27 5.77 12.77
CA GLY A 450 -18.46 7.02 12.63
C GLY A 450 -18.11 7.46 11.21
N GLY A 451 -18.40 8.71 10.83
CA GLY A 451 -18.02 9.24 9.52
C GLY A 451 -16.51 9.19 9.27
N LEU A 452 -15.72 9.31 10.35
CA LEU A 452 -14.28 9.06 10.40
C LEU A 452 -13.86 7.75 9.69
N GLY A 453 -14.66 6.69 9.77
CA GLY A 453 -14.36 5.34 9.30
C GLY A 453 -13.94 5.26 7.83
N ASP A 454 -14.88 5.38 6.91
CA ASP A 454 -14.60 5.32 5.46
C ASP A 454 -13.61 6.41 5.01
N ARG A 455 -13.45 7.48 5.81
CA ARG A 455 -12.48 8.58 5.61
C ARG A 455 -11.04 8.26 6.08
N VAL A 456 -10.82 7.17 6.83
CA VAL A 456 -9.49 6.74 7.33
C VAL A 456 -9.19 5.24 7.18
N GLU A 457 -10.13 4.43 6.71
CA GLU A 457 -10.00 2.97 6.56
C GLU A 457 -9.16 2.53 5.35
N LYS A 458 -8.84 3.42 4.41
CA LYS A 458 -7.70 3.21 3.51
C LYS A 458 -6.46 2.97 4.35
N PRO A 459 -5.57 2.01 4.00
CA PRO A 459 -4.47 1.64 4.87
C PRO A 459 -3.60 2.88 5.16
N LEU A 460 -3.57 3.29 6.43
CA LEU A 460 -2.82 4.48 6.87
C LEU A 460 -1.34 4.39 6.48
N TYR A 461 -0.83 3.17 6.33
CA TYR A 461 0.44 2.80 5.71
C TYR A 461 0.26 2.59 4.20
N PRO A 462 0.91 3.38 3.31
CA PRO A 462 0.68 3.34 1.86
C PRO A 462 1.12 2.04 1.17
N ASN A 463 1.78 1.12 1.88
CA ASN A 463 2.09 -0.23 1.43
C ASN A 463 1.98 -1.24 2.59
N PRO A 464 0.80 -1.84 2.86
CA PRO A 464 0.65 -2.95 3.80
C PRO A 464 1.15 -4.30 3.22
N SER A 465 1.95 -4.25 2.15
CA SER A 465 2.52 -5.37 1.41
C SER A 465 3.75 -6.00 2.09
N GLY A 466 4.14 -5.50 3.26
CA GLY A 466 5.15 -6.08 4.15
C GLY A 466 4.60 -6.40 5.55
N ASP A 467 5.33 -7.22 6.29
CA ASP A 467 4.98 -7.76 7.63
C ASP A 467 4.93 -6.71 8.78
N ASP A 468 4.75 -5.42 8.46
CA ASP A 468 4.80 -4.26 9.36
C ASP A 468 3.45 -3.53 9.51
N ALA A 469 2.39 -4.03 8.86
CA ALA A 469 1.05 -3.44 8.97
C ALA A 469 0.44 -3.67 10.37
N TYR A 470 0.35 -2.59 11.15
CA TYR A 470 -0.42 -2.57 12.41
C TYR A 470 -1.93 -2.60 12.12
N ALA A 471 -2.69 -3.26 13.00
CA ALA A 471 -4.14 -3.25 12.95
C ALA A 471 -4.71 -1.86 13.29
N LEU A 472 -5.83 -1.51 12.66
CA LEU A 472 -6.49 -0.21 12.81
C LEU A 472 -7.48 -0.23 13.98
N TYR A 473 -7.39 0.75 14.86
CA TYR A 473 -8.27 0.93 16.01
C TYR A 473 -8.79 2.35 16.09
N GLU A 474 -10.02 2.48 16.57
CA GLU A 474 -10.70 3.72 16.90
C GLU A 474 -10.86 3.80 18.42
N ILE A 475 -10.17 4.76 19.01
CA ILE A 475 -10.17 5.04 20.44
C ILE A 475 -11.23 6.11 20.70
N ARG A 476 -12.30 5.74 21.41
CA ARG A 476 -13.53 6.53 21.56
C ARG A 476 -13.66 7.11 22.97
N ASP A 477 -14.70 7.93 23.16
CA ASP A 477 -15.05 8.53 24.45
C ASP A 477 -13.91 9.36 25.09
N ILE A 478 -13.01 9.91 24.28
CA ILE A 478 -11.93 10.75 24.77
C ILE A 478 -12.53 12.09 25.20
N TYR A 479 -12.27 12.48 26.45
CA TYR A 479 -12.71 13.74 27.00
C TYR A 479 -11.82 14.87 26.47
N GLY A 480 -12.31 15.62 25.48
CA GLY A 480 -11.56 16.72 24.89
C GLY A 480 -11.44 17.96 25.78
N GLY A 481 -12.36 18.11 26.75
CA GLY A 481 -12.49 19.34 27.53
C GLY A 481 -13.01 20.51 26.70
N ARG A 482 -12.73 21.74 27.16
CA ARG A 482 -13.11 22.98 26.47
C ARG A 482 -12.36 23.14 25.15
N PHE A 483 -13.05 23.57 24.10
CA PHE A 483 -12.52 23.72 22.74
C PHE A 483 -11.29 24.65 22.67
N LEU A 484 -11.18 25.68 23.51
CA LEU A 484 -9.97 26.52 23.60
C LEU A 484 -8.66 25.73 23.84
N ASN A 485 -8.75 24.55 24.49
CA ASN A 485 -7.59 23.70 24.79
C ASN A 485 -7.34 22.62 23.72
N LEU A 486 -8.04 22.67 22.57
CA LEU A 486 -7.96 21.65 21.51
C LEU A 486 -6.52 21.42 21.02
N GLU A 487 -5.69 22.46 20.93
CA GLU A 487 -4.27 22.31 20.57
C GLU A 487 -3.52 21.40 21.56
N LYS A 488 -3.63 21.67 22.87
CA LYS A 488 -2.99 20.89 23.93
C LYS A 488 -3.57 19.49 24.08
N LEU A 489 -4.83 19.27 23.67
CA LEU A 489 -5.41 17.94 23.57
C LEU A 489 -4.78 17.16 22.41
N MET A 490 -4.77 17.75 21.22
CA MET A 490 -4.21 17.19 19.99
C MET A 490 -2.72 16.87 20.12
N GLU A 491 -1.97 17.74 20.80
CA GLU A 491 -0.58 17.52 21.23
C GLU A 491 -0.44 16.23 22.05
N ARG A 492 -1.21 16.09 23.13
CA ARG A 492 -1.17 14.92 24.03
C ARG A 492 -1.61 13.63 23.34
N ILE A 493 -2.60 13.71 22.44
CA ILE A 493 -3.04 12.59 21.60
C ILE A 493 -1.89 12.10 20.71
N GLU A 494 -1.22 13.00 19.97
CA GLU A 494 -0.12 12.59 19.10
C GLU A 494 1.09 12.07 19.91
N ILE A 495 1.39 12.66 21.06
CA ILE A 495 2.45 12.21 21.97
C ILE A 495 2.22 10.78 22.45
N GLU A 496 1.02 10.44 22.93
CA GLU A 496 0.71 9.08 23.41
C GLU A 496 0.69 8.06 22.26
N VAL A 497 0.15 8.42 21.08
CA VAL A 497 0.21 7.55 19.89
C VAL A 497 1.65 7.31 19.43
N LYS A 498 2.48 8.37 19.34
CA LYS A 498 3.92 8.25 19.05
C LYS A 498 4.63 7.39 20.09
N LYS A 499 4.35 7.56 21.38
CA LYS A 499 4.91 6.76 22.49
C LYS A 499 4.59 5.27 22.36
N TRP A 500 3.37 4.89 21.94
CA TRP A 500 3.02 3.50 21.62
C TRP A 500 3.79 2.93 20.41
N HIS A 501 4.09 3.75 19.40
CA HIS A 501 4.89 3.34 18.25
C HIS A 501 6.41 3.31 18.49
N HIS A 502 6.96 4.15 19.38
CA HIS A 502 8.41 4.32 19.55
C HIS A 502 9.01 3.46 20.65
N ASP A 503 8.34 3.32 21.80
CA ASP A 503 8.76 2.43 22.89
C ASP A 503 7.54 1.56 23.30
N PRO A 504 7.22 0.49 22.54
CA PRO A 504 6.18 -0.46 22.92
C PRO A 504 6.52 -1.07 24.29
N PRO A 505 5.57 -1.24 25.24
CA PRO A 505 5.87 -1.41 26.67
C PRO A 505 6.90 -2.49 27.01
N GLN A 506 6.86 -3.64 26.31
CA GLN A 506 7.83 -4.71 26.47
C GLN A 506 9.30 -4.28 26.30
N TYR A 507 9.59 -3.25 25.49
CA TYR A 507 10.94 -2.70 25.30
C TYR A 507 11.37 -1.74 26.40
N ARG A 508 10.45 -1.23 27.23
CA ARG A 508 10.78 -0.44 28.42
C ARG A 508 11.36 -1.37 29.49
N ASP A 509 10.60 -2.39 29.91
CA ASP A 509 11.06 -3.40 30.86
C ASP A 509 12.26 -4.22 30.36
N LEU A 510 12.36 -4.43 29.04
CA LEU A 510 13.53 -5.08 28.44
C LEU A 510 14.76 -4.17 28.36
N LYS A 511 14.68 -2.83 28.30
CA LYS A 511 15.89 -1.97 28.33
C LYS A 511 16.72 -2.25 29.59
N ASP A 512 16.06 -2.37 30.75
CA ASP A 512 16.73 -2.67 32.02
C ASP A 512 17.18 -4.13 32.13
N ASN A 513 16.41 -5.07 31.57
CA ASN A 513 16.68 -6.52 31.67
C ASN A 513 17.60 -7.08 30.55
N LEU A 514 17.77 -6.39 29.42
CA LEU A 514 18.60 -6.84 28.29
C LEU A 514 20.08 -6.92 28.69
N ASN A 515 20.54 -6.06 29.60
CA ASN A 515 21.85 -6.12 30.26
C ASN A 515 22.13 -7.45 30.99
N LYS A 516 21.12 -8.32 31.19
CA LYS A 516 21.26 -9.67 31.78
C LYS A 516 20.81 -10.83 30.88
N ARG A 517 20.20 -10.59 29.70
CA ARG A 517 19.60 -11.68 28.87
C ARG A 517 19.90 -11.63 27.36
N ALA A 518 20.58 -10.62 26.84
CA ALA A 518 20.79 -10.42 25.39
C ALA A 518 21.79 -11.39 24.70
N LEU A 519 21.61 -12.72 24.87
CA LEU A 519 22.34 -13.76 24.13
C LEU A 519 21.63 -15.13 24.05
N GLY A 520 20.50 -15.34 24.74
CA GLY A 520 20.01 -16.71 25.06
C GLY A 520 18.86 -17.30 24.24
N THR A 521 18.08 -16.51 23.49
CA THR A 521 16.71 -16.91 23.06
C THR A 521 16.41 -16.74 21.56
N SER A 522 17.32 -17.15 20.69
CA SER A 522 16.89 -17.63 19.36
C SER A 522 16.25 -19.02 19.55
N CYS A 523 14.98 -19.19 19.17
CA CYS A 523 14.19 -20.38 19.50
C CYS A 523 14.94 -21.67 19.13
N LYS A 524 15.28 -22.51 20.12
CA LYS A 524 16.05 -23.75 19.92
C LYS A 524 15.38 -24.62 18.85
N ARG A 525 16.14 -25.05 17.84
CA ARG A 525 15.71 -26.14 16.97
C ARG A 525 15.62 -27.43 17.82
N PRO A 526 14.67 -28.33 17.57
CA PRO A 526 14.76 -29.67 18.11
C PRO A 526 16.01 -30.35 17.53
N ASN A 527 16.77 -31.04 18.39
CA ASN A 527 17.84 -31.92 17.96
C ASN A 527 17.22 -33.22 17.43
N ASN A 528 17.15 -33.36 16.11
CA ASN A 528 16.94 -34.65 15.46
C ASN A 528 18.31 -35.31 15.24
N ASP A 529 18.93 -35.83 16.29
CA ASP A 529 20.22 -36.53 16.21
C ASP A 529 20.05 -37.98 15.68
N MET A 530 19.37 -38.13 14.55
CA MET A 530 19.28 -39.41 13.84
C MET A 530 20.55 -39.61 13.01
N LYS A 531 21.43 -40.50 13.46
CA LYS A 531 22.67 -40.84 12.74
C LYS A 531 22.40 -41.97 11.75
N CYS A 532 22.79 -41.77 10.50
CA CYS A 532 22.86 -42.84 9.50
C CYS A 532 23.95 -43.86 9.87
N LYS A 533 23.83 -45.10 9.36
CA LYS A 533 24.75 -46.20 9.69
C LYS A 533 26.03 -46.18 8.84
N ASP A 534 26.92 -47.13 9.11
CA ASP A 534 28.36 -47.08 8.79
C ASP A 534 28.72 -46.94 7.30
N ASN A 535 27.80 -47.21 6.37
CA ASN A 535 28.00 -46.99 4.93
C ASN A 535 26.88 -46.13 4.28
N GLU A 536 26.14 -45.36 5.08
CA GLU A 536 25.01 -44.53 4.68
C GLU A 536 25.27 -43.03 4.87
N VAL A 537 24.60 -42.18 4.10
CA VAL A 537 24.65 -40.71 4.19
C VAL A 537 23.25 -40.08 4.23
N GLU A 538 23.12 -38.95 4.93
CA GLU A 538 21.87 -38.17 5.00
C GLU A 538 21.65 -37.38 3.69
N ASN A 539 20.56 -37.70 2.98
CA ASN A 539 20.18 -37.03 1.74
C ASN A 539 19.37 -35.74 1.97
N ALA A 540 19.00 -35.05 0.88
CA ALA A 540 18.33 -33.75 0.93
C ALA A 540 16.92 -33.78 1.60
N GLN A 541 16.33 -34.97 1.76
CA GLN A 541 15.05 -35.21 2.42
C GLN A 541 15.21 -35.58 3.91
N GLY A 542 16.44 -35.80 4.40
CA GLY A 542 16.71 -36.26 5.77
C GLY A 542 16.55 -37.77 5.96
N THR A 543 16.68 -38.56 4.89
CA THR A 543 16.72 -40.04 4.95
C THR A 543 18.12 -40.55 4.60
N CYS A 544 18.47 -41.72 5.12
CA CYS A 544 19.79 -42.33 4.94
C CYS A 544 19.84 -43.18 3.66
N GLU A 545 20.88 -42.99 2.83
CA GLU A 545 21.10 -43.74 1.59
C GLU A 545 22.54 -44.28 1.49
N GLY A 546 22.72 -45.48 0.93
CA GLY A 546 24.00 -46.20 0.92
C GLY A 546 25.01 -45.71 -0.13
N CYS A 547 26.29 -45.63 0.24
CA CYS A 547 27.38 -45.27 -0.68
C CYS A 547 27.69 -46.38 -1.71
N LYS A 548 28.17 -45.96 -2.89
CA LYS A 548 28.47 -46.86 -4.01
C LYS A 548 29.80 -47.59 -3.81
N GLN A 549 29.95 -48.75 -4.45
CA GLN A 549 31.16 -49.55 -4.38
C GLN A 549 32.38 -48.77 -4.92
N GLY A 550 33.42 -48.61 -4.09
CA GLY A 550 34.58 -47.74 -4.37
C GLY A 550 34.49 -46.34 -3.73
N GLU A 551 33.37 -46.01 -3.10
CA GLU A 551 33.16 -44.84 -2.24
C GLU A 551 32.86 -45.29 -0.80
N LYS A 552 33.09 -44.38 0.15
CA LYS A 552 32.69 -44.53 1.57
C LYS A 552 32.03 -43.24 2.07
N PRO A 553 31.16 -43.26 3.08
CA PRO A 553 30.66 -42.03 3.68
C PRO A 553 31.81 -41.19 4.23
N ASP A 554 31.70 -39.87 4.12
CA ASP A 554 32.61 -38.98 4.82
C ASP A 554 32.38 -39.04 6.35
N PRO A 555 33.36 -38.64 7.19
CA PRO A 555 33.24 -38.63 8.66
C PRO A 555 32.06 -37.86 9.28
N THR A 556 31.17 -37.25 8.48
CA THR A 556 29.93 -36.61 8.95
C THR A 556 28.66 -37.33 8.48
N HIS A 557 28.77 -38.39 7.67
CA HIS A 557 27.69 -39.11 7.01
C HIS A 557 26.80 -38.19 6.15
N LYS A 558 27.39 -37.29 5.34
CA LYS A 558 26.64 -36.34 4.50
C LYS A 558 26.99 -36.33 3.01
N LYS A 559 27.94 -37.18 2.59
CA LYS A 559 28.35 -37.40 1.20
C LYS A 559 29.24 -38.64 1.13
N CYS A 560 29.23 -39.32 0.00
CA CYS A 560 30.18 -40.38 -0.31
C CYS A 560 31.47 -39.77 -0.89
N ILE A 561 32.62 -40.39 -0.63
CA ILE A 561 33.95 -39.95 -1.10
C ILE A 561 34.77 -41.13 -1.63
N PRO A 562 35.53 -40.96 -2.74
CA PRO A 562 36.35 -42.02 -3.35
C PRO A 562 37.67 -42.25 -2.60
N ASP A 563 38.27 -43.42 -2.80
CA ASP A 563 39.35 -43.92 -1.94
C ASP A 563 40.79 -43.45 -2.29
N LYS A 564 41.07 -42.97 -3.51
CA LYS A 564 42.43 -42.54 -3.94
C LYS A 564 42.40 -41.35 -4.92
N CYS A 565 43.47 -40.55 -4.93
CA CYS A 565 43.61 -39.34 -5.76
C CYS A 565 44.56 -39.55 -6.96
N THR A 566 44.30 -38.87 -8.08
CA THR A 566 45.10 -38.92 -9.32
C THR A 566 45.21 -37.53 -9.97
N GLY A 567 46.17 -37.36 -10.89
CA GLY A 567 46.20 -36.24 -11.85
C GLY A 567 46.31 -34.82 -11.26
N GLY A 568 47.45 -34.47 -10.65
CA GLY A 568 47.71 -33.09 -10.18
C GLY A 568 46.96 -32.67 -8.90
N GLN A 569 46.27 -33.62 -8.27
CA GLN A 569 45.51 -33.43 -7.03
C GLN A 569 46.23 -34.05 -5.83
N VAL A 570 46.00 -33.51 -4.63
CA VAL A 570 46.49 -34.07 -3.36
C VAL A 570 45.35 -34.24 -2.35
N PRO A 571 45.45 -35.17 -1.38
CA PRO A 571 44.41 -35.36 -0.35
C PRO A 571 44.32 -34.16 0.59
N ASN A 572 43.22 -33.39 0.52
CA ASN A 572 43.02 -32.26 1.40
C ASN A 572 42.54 -32.70 2.79
N LYS A 573 43.46 -32.73 3.75
CA LYS A 573 43.19 -33.06 5.17
C LYS A 573 42.15 -32.17 5.84
N LEU A 574 41.90 -30.95 5.33
CA LEU A 574 40.85 -30.04 5.81
C LEU A 574 39.47 -30.28 5.15
N LYS A 575 39.38 -31.16 4.14
CA LYS A 575 38.15 -31.62 3.51
C LYS A 575 37.99 -33.16 3.61
N ASN A 576 38.31 -33.76 4.76
CA ASN A 576 38.19 -35.20 4.98
C ASN A 576 38.94 -36.04 3.92
N ASN A 577 40.15 -35.62 3.54
CA ASN A 577 41.01 -36.23 2.51
C ASN A 577 40.44 -36.24 1.07
N GLN A 578 39.40 -35.47 0.76
CA GLN A 578 39.00 -35.29 -0.65
C GLN A 578 40.15 -34.72 -1.49
N CYS A 579 40.26 -35.22 -2.72
CA CYS A 579 41.28 -34.83 -3.68
C CYS A 579 41.01 -33.41 -4.22
N ASP A 580 41.90 -32.46 -3.91
CA ASP A 580 41.87 -31.10 -4.46
C ASP A 580 43.07 -30.89 -5.39
N SER A 581 42.86 -30.23 -6.53
CA SER A 581 43.96 -29.73 -7.38
C SER A 581 44.78 -28.68 -6.63
N CYS A 582 46.10 -28.68 -6.80
CA CYS A 582 46.95 -27.71 -6.10
C CYS A 582 46.62 -26.25 -6.45
N PRO A 583 46.61 -25.32 -5.47
CA PRO A 583 46.38 -23.89 -5.71
C PRO A 583 47.35 -23.28 -6.73
N LYS A 584 46.85 -22.32 -7.52
CA LYS A 584 47.66 -21.60 -8.52
C LYS A 584 48.83 -20.87 -7.85
N GLY A 585 50.06 -21.17 -8.28
CA GLY A 585 51.31 -20.77 -7.61
C GLY A 585 51.96 -21.89 -6.77
N THR A 586 51.34 -23.08 -6.73
CA THR A 586 51.88 -24.27 -6.06
C THR A 586 51.77 -25.48 -6.97
N LYS A 587 52.60 -26.50 -6.75
CA LYS A 587 52.57 -27.79 -7.47
C LYS A 587 52.59 -28.97 -6.50
N PRO A 588 52.02 -30.14 -6.86
CA PRO A 588 52.10 -31.31 -6.00
C PRO A 588 53.56 -31.77 -5.87
N ASN A 589 53.91 -32.27 -4.68
CA ASN A 589 55.19 -32.95 -4.47
C ASN A 589 55.22 -34.31 -5.17
N VAL A 590 56.42 -34.87 -5.33
CA VAL A 590 56.59 -36.24 -5.86
C VAL A 590 55.84 -37.21 -4.93
N GLY A 591 54.82 -37.89 -5.48
CA GLY A 591 53.91 -38.75 -4.73
C GLY A 591 52.52 -38.15 -4.41
N ASN A 592 52.20 -36.93 -4.86
CA ASN A 592 50.87 -36.31 -4.74
C ASN A 592 50.30 -36.25 -3.30
N THR A 593 51.15 -36.01 -2.29
CA THR A 593 50.73 -35.99 -0.88
C THR A 593 50.54 -34.58 -0.32
N LEU A 594 51.23 -33.58 -0.88
CA LEU A 594 51.26 -32.18 -0.42
C LEU A 594 51.46 -31.25 -1.62
N CYS A 595 50.89 -30.05 -1.59
CA CYS A 595 51.26 -28.97 -2.51
C CYS A 595 52.44 -28.19 -1.92
N ILE A 596 53.40 -27.80 -2.77
CA ILE A 596 54.57 -26.97 -2.42
C ILE A 596 54.59 -25.71 -3.28
N ASP A 597 55.01 -24.59 -2.67
CA ASP A 597 55.01 -23.27 -3.30
C ASP A 597 56.11 -23.14 -4.37
N ASP A 598 55.77 -22.59 -5.54
CA ASP A 598 56.74 -22.01 -6.46
C ASP A 598 56.92 -20.54 -6.08
N GLY A 599 57.89 -20.27 -5.21
CA GLY A 599 58.22 -18.91 -4.76
C GLY A 599 59.54 -18.38 -5.33
N PRO A 600 59.93 -17.16 -4.96
CA PRO A 600 59.11 -16.15 -4.26
C PRO A 600 59.08 -14.82 -5.04
N ASP A 601 58.03 -14.01 -4.80
CA ASP A 601 58.08 -12.60 -5.17
C ASP A 601 57.66 -11.71 -4.00
N LYS A 602 58.28 -10.52 -3.91
CA LYS A 602 57.96 -9.52 -2.89
C LYS A 602 56.93 -8.58 -3.46
N ASP A 603 55.95 -8.16 -2.66
CA ASP A 603 55.28 -6.90 -2.95
C ASP A 603 54.87 -6.13 -1.68
N GLU A 604 54.86 -4.81 -1.82
CA GLU A 604 54.81 -3.84 -0.74
C GLU A 604 53.40 -3.28 -0.51
N LYS A 605 53.23 -2.57 0.60
CA LYS A 605 51.91 -2.09 1.05
C LYS A 605 51.62 -0.68 0.52
N GLY A 606 50.34 -0.39 0.33
CA GLY A 606 49.88 0.92 -0.10
C GLY A 606 50.12 2.04 0.91
N GLN A 607 50.12 3.26 0.38
CA GLN A 607 50.31 4.50 1.13
C GLN A 607 48.96 5.18 1.41
N CYS A 608 48.88 5.87 2.54
CA CYS A 608 47.81 6.82 2.83
C CYS A 608 48.18 8.19 2.25
N LYS A 609 47.18 8.99 1.88
CA LYS A 609 47.39 10.36 1.37
C LYS A 609 47.80 11.34 2.49
N ASP A 610 47.27 11.12 3.68
CA ASP A 610 47.50 11.97 4.85
C ASP A 610 48.80 11.59 5.56
N GLU A 611 49.65 12.58 5.86
CA GLU A 611 50.93 12.35 6.54
C GLU A 611 50.72 11.83 7.97
N GLY A 612 51.52 10.84 8.36
CA GLY A 612 51.37 10.17 9.65
C GLY A 612 50.25 9.11 9.69
N PHE A 613 49.58 8.79 8.57
CA PHE A 613 48.59 7.72 8.52
C PHE A 613 49.11 6.44 7.83
N ILE A 614 48.57 5.29 8.22
CA ILE A 614 48.85 3.96 7.66
C ILE A 614 47.55 3.23 7.31
N LEU A 615 47.60 2.29 6.36
CA LEU A 615 46.45 1.46 5.98
C LEU A 615 45.87 0.72 7.18
N ASP A 616 44.54 0.70 7.32
CA ASP A 616 43.84 0.02 8.41
C ASP A 616 43.98 -1.51 8.27
N PRO A 617 44.76 -2.20 9.13
CA PRO A 617 44.99 -3.63 9.02
C PRO A 617 43.75 -4.47 9.35
N ARG A 618 42.63 -3.83 9.75
CA ARG A 618 41.33 -4.48 9.99
C ARG A 618 40.53 -4.66 8.70
N ILE A 619 40.86 -3.95 7.61
CA ILE A 619 40.17 -4.08 6.32
C ILE A 619 41.01 -4.93 5.36
N GLY A 620 40.68 -6.22 5.29
CA GLY A 620 41.35 -7.15 4.39
C GLY A 620 41.10 -6.82 2.91
N GLY A 621 42.14 -6.93 2.09
CA GLY A 621 42.08 -6.64 0.66
C GLY A 621 42.51 -5.22 0.27
N GLN A 622 42.98 -4.40 1.23
CA GLN A 622 43.62 -3.12 0.90
C GLN A 622 45.09 -3.32 0.55
N ASP A 623 45.50 -2.75 -0.58
CA ASP A 623 46.82 -2.84 -1.21
C ASP A 623 47.28 -1.45 -1.73
N LYS A 624 48.36 -1.40 -2.51
CA LYS A 624 48.88 -0.17 -3.14
C LYS A 624 48.03 0.43 -4.25
N ASN A 625 47.05 -0.31 -4.77
CA ASN A 625 46.18 0.09 -5.88
C ASN A 625 44.73 0.35 -5.45
N THR A 626 44.43 0.14 -4.16
CA THR A 626 43.08 0.25 -3.61
C THR A 626 42.60 1.69 -3.71
N LYS A 627 41.61 1.92 -4.58
CA LYS A 627 40.98 3.23 -4.73
C LYS A 627 40.25 3.59 -3.43
N ASP A 628 40.68 4.70 -2.83
CA ASP A 628 40.20 5.26 -1.57
C ASP A 628 40.32 4.27 -0.37
N PRO A 629 41.57 3.97 0.06
CA PRO A 629 41.83 3.06 1.17
C PRO A 629 41.39 3.68 2.51
N LYS A 630 41.25 2.85 3.55
CA LYS A 630 40.97 3.35 4.90
C LYS A 630 42.26 3.48 5.67
N CYS A 631 42.44 4.66 6.26
CA CYS A 631 43.67 5.07 6.91
C CYS A 631 43.43 5.30 8.40
N ILE A 632 44.42 4.94 9.22
CA ILE A 632 44.45 5.19 10.67
C ILE A 632 45.77 5.89 11.03
N PHE A 633 45.72 6.80 12.00
CA PHE A 633 46.90 7.56 12.43
C PHE A 633 47.93 6.63 13.11
N ASP A 634 49.21 6.79 12.74
CA ASP A 634 50.34 6.00 13.25
C ASP A 634 50.83 6.55 14.59
N ASP A 635 50.02 6.31 15.62
CA ASP A 635 50.24 6.74 17.01
C ASP A 635 51.68 6.47 17.51
N THR A 636 52.34 5.45 16.97
CA THR A 636 53.71 5.05 17.36
C THR A 636 54.75 6.12 17.09
N ARG A 637 54.57 6.95 16.05
CA ARG A 637 55.54 7.99 15.66
C ARG A 637 55.61 9.15 16.66
N ASN A 638 54.49 9.44 17.32
CA ASN A 638 54.37 10.55 18.27
C ASN A 638 54.87 10.20 19.69
N CYS A 639 55.46 9.02 19.90
CA CYS A 639 56.10 8.68 21.17
C CYS A 639 57.51 9.26 21.29
N GLU A 640 57.64 10.44 21.91
CA GLU A 640 58.88 11.21 22.12
C GLU A 640 60.09 10.38 22.59
N LYS A 641 59.86 9.34 23.39
CA LYS A 641 60.91 8.55 24.03
C LYS A 641 61.25 7.33 23.16
N LYS A 642 62.43 7.37 22.53
CA LYS A 642 62.99 6.28 21.71
C LYS A 642 62.86 4.91 22.40
N GLY A 643 62.19 3.95 21.74
CA GLY A 643 61.89 2.62 22.29
C GLY A 643 60.59 2.52 23.13
N TRP A 644 59.77 3.57 23.15
CA TRP A 644 58.39 3.53 23.63
C TRP A 644 57.43 3.37 22.45
N VAL A 645 56.24 2.82 22.71
CA VAL A 645 55.20 2.53 21.73
C VAL A 645 53.84 3.02 22.22
N ALA A 646 52.95 3.42 21.32
CA ALA A 646 51.63 3.94 21.68
C ALA A 646 50.64 2.84 22.11
N VAL A 647 49.68 3.16 22.97
CA VAL A 647 48.59 2.27 23.38
C VAL A 647 47.61 2.08 22.22
N THR A 648 47.16 0.85 22.00
CA THR A 648 46.14 0.55 20.97
C THR A 648 44.78 1.14 21.35
N ARG A 649 44.34 2.16 20.62
CA ARG A 649 43.04 2.83 20.78
C ARG A 649 41.84 1.90 20.59
N ASP A 650 40.71 2.28 21.18
CA ASP A 650 39.40 1.71 20.84
C ASP A 650 39.03 2.07 19.38
N PHE A 651 38.22 1.23 18.73
CA PHE A 651 37.78 1.44 17.35
C PHE A 651 36.86 2.66 17.16
N ARG A 652 36.29 3.19 18.25
CA ARG A 652 35.50 4.44 18.24
C ARG A 652 36.36 5.70 18.19
N ASN A 653 37.58 5.67 18.76
CA ASN A 653 38.45 6.85 18.85
C ASN A 653 39.33 7.00 17.59
N VAL A 654 38.66 7.20 16.45
CA VAL A 654 39.32 7.57 15.19
C VAL A 654 39.79 9.02 15.29
N VAL A 655 41.08 9.25 15.09
CA VAL A 655 41.69 10.57 14.94
C VAL A 655 41.57 10.96 13.47
N SER A 656 40.96 12.11 13.18
CA SER A 656 40.90 12.60 11.80
C SER A 656 42.26 13.21 11.38
N PRO A 657 42.51 13.41 10.08
CA PRO A 657 43.68 14.16 9.62
C PRO A 657 43.79 15.56 10.24
N HIS A 658 42.68 16.20 10.61
CA HIS A 658 42.68 17.51 11.25
C HIS A 658 43.17 17.45 12.71
N ASP A 659 42.77 16.41 13.46
CA ASP A 659 43.11 16.26 14.89
C ASP A 659 44.51 15.68 15.11
N SER A 660 45.12 15.13 14.05
CA SER A 660 46.42 14.44 14.07
C SER A 660 47.55 15.25 14.74
N LYS A 661 47.55 16.58 14.57
CA LYS A 661 48.59 17.49 15.07
C LYS A 661 48.47 17.81 16.56
N THR A 662 47.29 17.64 17.15
CA THR A 662 47.01 17.86 18.58
C THR A 662 46.84 16.57 19.36
N TYR A 663 46.82 15.42 18.68
CA TYR A 663 46.66 14.11 19.32
C TYR A 663 47.97 13.58 19.94
N THR A 664 48.04 13.63 21.27
CA THR A 664 49.10 12.99 22.06
C THR A 664 48.69 11.57 22.47
N PRO A 665 49.37 10.52 21.98
CA PRO A 665 49.07 9.13 22.35
C PRO A 665 49.63 8.76 23.73
N GLU A 666 48.94 7.88 24.46
CA GLU A 666 49.51 7.21 25.64
C GLU A 666 50.68 6.31 25.21
N CYS A 667 51.90 6.63 25.64
CA CYS A 667 53.12 5.87 25.30
C CYS A 667 53.67 5.09 26.50
N ALA A 668 54.23 3.90 26.28
CA ALA A 668 54.93 3.12 27.31
C ALA A 668 56.10 2.31 26.73
N LYS A 669 57.03 1.86 27.59
CA LYS A 669 58.14 0.97 27.21
C LYS A 669 57.62 -0.36 26.68
N ASP A 670 58.14 -0.83 25.53
CA ASP A 670 57.79 -2.10 24.87
C ASP A 670 58.02 -3.36 25.76
N LYS A 671 58.78 -3.24 26.86
CA LYS A 671 59.07 -4.33 27.79
C LYS A 671 58.04 -4.54 28.92
N ASP A 672 57.16 -3.58 29.18
CA ASP A 672 56.19 -3.64 30.28
C ASP A 672 55.08 -4.71 30.03
N PRO A 673 54.86 -5.67 30.94
CA PRO A 673 53.84 -6.71 30.77
C PRO A 673 52.44 -6.28 31.23
N ASP A 674 52.33 -5.51 32.31
CA ASP A 674 51.06 -5.22 32.98
C ASP A 674 50.31 -4.07 32.29
N PHE A 675 51.03 -3.20 31.59
CA PHE A 675 50.46 -2.07 30.85
C PHE A 675 49.59 -2.49 29.65
N ARG A 676 49.73 -3.72 29.10
CA ARG A 676 49.29 -4.03 27.72
C ARG A 676 48.68 -5.43 27.48
N CYS A 677 47.38 -5.56 27.77
CA CYS A 677 46.31 -5.60 26.74
C CYS A 677 44.95 -5.66 27.49
N LYS A 678 44.24 -4.53 27.66
CA LYS A 678 42.99 -4.41 28.49
C LYS A 678 41.85 -5.40 28.15
N ASN A 679 41.92 -6.13 27.02
CA ASN A 679 40.94 -7.14 26.60
C ASN A 679 41.64 -8.49 26.28
N SER A 680 42.38 -9.03 27.25
CA SER A 680 43.25 -10.21 27.13
C SER A 680 42.59 -11.45 26.50
N LYS A 681 41.29 -11.66 26.71
CA LYS A 681 40.53 -12.78 26.11
C LYS A 681 40.33 -12.69 24.58
N ARG A 682 40.69 -11.57 23.93
CA ARG A 682 40.42 -11.31 22.50
C ARG A 682 41.60 -10.69 21.72
N THR A 683 42.75 -10.49 22.37
CA THR A 683 43.98 -9.94 21.76
C THR A 683 45.21 -10.71 22.24
N TYR A 684 46.19 -10.91 21.36
CA TYR A 684 47.44 -11.60 21.67
C TYR A 684 48.65 -10.73 21.35
N VAL A 685 49.77 -10.97 22.03
CA VAL A 685 51.02 -10.22 21.84
C VAL A 685 51.79 -10.76 20.64
N HIS A 686 51.67 -10.07 19.50
CA HIS A 686 52.45 -10.37 18.30
C HIS A 686 53.85 -9.77 18.42
N LYS A 687 54.87 -10.64 18.35
CA LYS A 687 56.30 -10.31 18.39
C LYS A 687 56.88 -10.28 16.97
N LYS A 688 57.57 -9.21 16.57
CA LYS A 688 58.41 -9.16 15.35
C LYS A 688 59.85 -8.84 15.76
N ARG A 689 60.86 -9.46 15.15
CA ARG A 689 62.22 -8.90 15.15
C ARG A 689 62.29 -7.76 14.15
N ASP A 690 62.96 -6.69 14.54
CA ASP A 690 63.48 -5.72 13.58
C ASP A 690 64.69 -6.35 12.87
N PRO A 691 64.75 -6.36 11.52
CA PRO A 691 65.90 -6.91 10.81
C PRO A 691 67.10 -5.95 10.82
N ASP A 692 66.83 -4.64 10.86
CA ASP A 692 67.83 -3.57 10.69
C ASP A 692 68.34 -3.00 12.03
N SER A 693 68.23 -3.79 13.11
CA SER A 693 68.66 -3.41 14.46
C SER A 693 69.62 -4.43 15.05
N ASP A 694 70.89 -4.02 15.24
CA ASP A 694 71.94 -4.84 15.87
C ASP A 694 71.57 -5.28 17.30
N GLN A 695 70.79 -4.45 18.00
CA GLN A 695 70.16 -4.85 19.25
C GLN A 695 68.95 -5.72 18.93
N LYS A 696 68.87 -6.91 19.54
CA LYS A 696 67.80 -7.92 19.37
C LYS A 696 66.44 -7.46 19.98
N VAL A 697 65.96 -6.28 19.60
CA VAL A 697 64.68 -5.71 20.02
C VAL A 697 63.55 -6.47 19.33
N ILE A 698 62.61 -6.97 20.13
CA ILE A 698 61.47 -7.75 19.66
C ILE A 698 60.22 -6.89 19.84
N GLN A 699 59.93 -6.06 18.83
CA GLN A 699 58.76 -5.18 18.80
C GLN A 699 57.47 -5.97 19.11
N LYS A 700 56.68 -5.51 20.08
CA LYS A 700 55.42 -6.15 20.50
C LYS A 700 54.19 -5.32 20.12
N SER A 701 53.15 -5.98 19.62
CA SER A 701 51.85 -5.35 19.37
C SER A 701 50.68 -6.23 19.84
N CYS A 702 49.69 -5.66 20.54
CA CYS A 702 48.41 -6.33 20.80
C CYS A 702 47.66 -6.48 19.45
N ARG A 703 47.50 -7.70 18.94
CA ARG A 703 46.71 -7.97 17.72
C ARG A 703 45.45 -8.74 18.05
N SER A 704 44.36 -8.48 17.30
CA SER A 704 43.21 -9.38 17.26
C SER A 704 43.69 -10.78 16.83
N THR A 705 43.20 -11.84 17.49
CA THR A 705 43.65 -13.21 17.20
C THR A 705 43.49 -13.56 15.73
N GLN A 706 44.39 -14.39 15.17
CA GLN A 706 44.25 -14.87 13.80
C GLN A 706 42.90 -15.57 13.57
N SER A 707 42.38 -16.29 14.56
CA SER A 707 41.03 -16.86 14.52
C SER A 707 39.94 -15.80 14.35
N ARG A 708 39.99 -14.68 15.07
CA ARG A 708 39.00 -13.60 14.98
C ARG A 708 39.16 -12.75 13.71
N LEU A 709 40.39 -12.53 13.24
CA LEU A 709 40.63 -11.88 11.94
C LEU A 709 40.13 -12.75 10.78
N LYS A 710 40.34 -14.07 10.86
CA LYS A 710 39.77 -15.05 9.93
C LYS A 710 38.24 -15.07 10.02
N GLU A 711 37.66 -15.16 11.22
CA GLU A 711 36.21 -15.11 11.45
C GLU A 711 35.56 -13.85 10.84
N LEU A 712 36.19 -12.68 10.99
CA LEU A 712 35.72 -11.42 10.40
C LEU A 712 35.83 -11.41 8.87
N LYS A 713 36.92 -11.96 8.30
CA LYS A 713 37.10 -12.12 6.85
C LYS A 713 36.10 -13.11 6.27
N ASP A 714 35.90 -14.25 6.91
CA ASP A 714 34.98 -15.30 6.48
C ASP A 714 33.53 -14.79 6.54
N LYS A 715 33.14 -14.12 7.64
CA LYS A 715 31.82 -13.43 7.76
C LYS A 715 31.66 -12.24 6.82
N TYR A 716 32.73 -11.67 6.26
CA TYR A 716 32.63 -10.66 5.21
C TYR A 716 32.39 -11.32 3.85
N ASN A 717 33.22 -12.30 3.49
CA ASN A 717 33.10 -13.08 2.26
C ASN A 717 31.73 -13.76 2.13
N GLU A 718 31.22 -14.37 3.21
CA GLU A 718 29.89 -14.98 3.25
C GLU A 718 28.77 -13.98 2.91
N ARG A 719 28.88 -12.73 3.37
CA ARG A 719 27.93 -11.66 3.05
C ARG A 719 28.08 -11.19 1.60
N VAL A 720 29.30 -11.11 1.08
CA VAL A 720 29.57 -10.74 -0.33
C VAL A 720 29.03 -11.79 -1.30
N GLU A 721 29.28 -13.08 -1.07
CA GLU A 721 28.75 -14.13 -1.96
C GLU A 721 27.23 -14.27 -1.86
N LYS A 722 26.63 -14.16 -0.66
CA LYS A 722 25.16 -14.10 -0.52
C LYS A 722 24.55 -12.90 -1.26
N ALA A 723 25.19 -11.74 -1.23
CA ALA A 723 24.74 -10.56 -1.98
C ALA A 723 24.90 -10.73 -3.50
N LYS A 724 25.98 -11.38 -3.97
CA LYS A 724 26.14 -11.75 -5.39
C LYS A 724 25.07 -12.72 -5.85
N GLU A 725 24.83 -13.81 -5.10
CA GLU A 725 23.77 -14.78 -5.39
C GLU A 725 22.40 -14.11 -5.48
N GLN A 726 22.04 -13.28 -4.50
CA GLN A 726 20.78 -12.54 -4.49
C GLN A 726 20.69 -11.62 -5.71
N ARG A 727 21.74 -10.85 -6.02
CA ARG A 727 21.78 -9.98 -7.20
C ARG A 727 21.59 -10.76 -8.50
N THR A 728 22.26 -11.89 -8.68
CA THR A 728 22.10 -12.75 -9.87
C THR A 728 20.69 -13.33 -9.96
N LYS A 729 20.12 -13.80 -8.85
CA LYS A 729 18.74 -14.29 -8.78
C LYS A 729 17.73 -13.19 -9.14
N THR A 730 17.90 -11.97 -8.63
CA THR A 730 17.05 -10.82 -8.97
C THR A 730 17.21 -10.36 -10.42
N VAL A 731 18.43 -10.34 -10.98
CA VAL A 731 18.66 -9.97 -12.39
C VAL A 731 18.03 -11.00 -13.34
N ASN A 732 18.18 -12.29 -13.06
CA ASN A 732 17.58 -13.34 -13.87
C ASN A 732 16.04 -13.32 -13.76
N ALA A 733 15.50 -13.12 -12.56
CA ALA A 733 14.06 -12.95 -12.35
C ALA A 733 13.51 -11.76 -13.15
N LYS A 734 14.14 -10.58 -13.08
CA LYS A 734 13.72 -9.40 -13.87
C LYS A 734 13.86 -9.59 -15.38
N LYS A 735 14.87 -10.34 -15.85
CA LYS A 735 15.01 -10.69 -17.27
C LYS A 735 13.87 -11.61 -17.73
N GLN A 736 13.51 -12.61 -16.94
CA GLN A 736 12.39 -13.49 -17.24
C GLN A 736 11.04 -12.76 -17.16
N GLU A 737 10.85 -11.92 -16.14
CA GLU A 737 9.65 -11.09 -15.97
C GLU A 737 9.44 -10.16 -17.17
N LYS A 738 10.51 -9.54 -17.68
CA LYS A 738 10.46 -8.76 -18.93
C LYS A 738 10.13 -9.64 -20.15
N LYS A 739 10.76 -10.81 -20.32
CA LYS A 739 10.39 -11.76 -21.41
C LYS A 739 8.91 -12.14 -21.33
N ASP A 740 8.41 -12.49 -20.15
CA ASP A 740 7.02 -12.88 -19.90
C ASP A 740 6.04 -11.71 -20.13
N SER A 741 6.43 -10.48 -19.77
CA SER A 741 5.66 -9.24 -19.98
C SER A 741 5.52 -8.92 -21.47
N ASN A 742 6.66 -8.77 -22.18
CA ASN A 742 6.73 -8.58 -23.62
C ASN A 742 6.06 -9.72 -24.43
N ARG A 743 5.91 -10.92 -23.83
CA ARG A 743 5.10 -12.04 -24.37
C ARG A 743 3.60 -11.78 -24.22
N ARG A 744 3.11 -11.42 -23.02
CA ARG A 744 1.69 -11.09 -22.79
C ARG A 744 1.22 -9.92 -23.65
N GLU A 745 2.04 -8.87 -23.79
CA GLU A 745 1.76 -7.70 -24.62
C GLU A 745 1.53 -8.06 -26.09
N ARG A 746 2.37 -8.94 -26.67
CA ARG A 746 2.18 -9.47 -28.03
C ARG A 746 0.88 -10.26 -28.19
N VAL A 747 0.56 -11.16 -27.25
CA VAL A 747 -0.69 -11.93 -27.31
C VAL A 747 -1.88 -10.98 -27.22
N GLY A 748 -1.86 -10.09 -26.23
CA GLY A 748 -2.88 -9.08 -26.01
C GLY A 748 -3.13 -8.19 -27.21
N PHE A 749 -2.09 -7.64 -27.84
CA PHE A 749 -2.23 -6.86 -29.07
C PHE A 749 -2.87 -7.66 -30.22
N CYS A 750 -2.37 -8.86 -30.53
CA CYS A 750 -2.96 -9.68 -31.61
C CYS A 750 -4.38 -10.16 -31.28
N THR A 751 -4.73 -10.34 -30.00
CA THR A 751 -6.10 -10.63 -29.55
C THR A 751 -7.00 -9.40 -29.67
N ALA A 752 -6.55 -8.21 -29.26
CA ALA A 752 -7.31 -6.96 -29.36
C ALA A 752 -7.61 -6.58 -30.82
N LEU A 753 -6.59 -6.66 -31.68
CA LEU A 753 -6.69 -6.47 -33.12
C LEU A 753 -7.65 -7.51 -33.74
N GLY A 754 -7.53 -8.78 -33.33
CA GLY A 754 -8.42 -9.84 -33.79
C GLY A 754 -9.88 -9.70 -33.34
N LEU A 755 -10.11 -9.23 -32.11
CA LEU A 755 -11.44 -8.89 -31.60
C LEU A 755 -12.05 -7.74 -32.40
N GLY A 756 -11.30 -6.65 -32.57
CA GLY A 756 -11.74 -5.51 -33.37
C GLY A 756 -12.11 -5.86 -34.81
N LEU A 757 -11.43 -6.85 -35.41
CA LEU A 757 -11.67 -7.28 -36.79
C LEU A 757 -12.78 -8.35 -36.94
N ASN A 758 -12.98 -9.27 -35.97
CA ASN A 758 -14.21 -10.10 -35.99
C ASN A 758 -15.43 -9.20 -35.77
N LEU A 759 -15.35 -8.20 -34.87
CA LEU A 759 -16.39 -7.18 -34.76
C LEU A 759 -16.61 -6.48 -36.10
N PHE A 760 -15.56 -6.00 -36.76
CA PHE A 760 -15.69 -5.29 -38.04
C PHE A 760 -16.36 -6.14 -39.14
N ASN A 761 -15.90 -7.38 -39.35
CA ASN A 761 -16.39 -8.24 -40.43
C ASN A 761 -17.82 -8.75 -40.18
N ASN A 762 -18.17 -9.09 -38.93
CA ASN A 762 -19.49 -9.64 -38.59
C ASN A 762 -20.64 -8.63 -38.69
N LEU A 763 -20.32 -7.37 -38.94
CA LEU A 763 -21.27 -6.26 -38.99
C LEU A 763 -21.57 -5.78 -40.42
N GLN A 764 -20.91 -6.35 -41.43
CA GLN A 764 -21.20 -6.11 -42.85
C GLN A 764 -22.41 -6.92 -43.39
N GLY A 765 -23.23 -7.50 -42.50
CA GLY A 765 -24.63 -7.90 -42.76
C GLY A 765 -24.87 -9.14 -43.63
N ALA A 766 -23.94 -9.55 -44.50
CA ALA A 766 -24.17 -10.56 -45.52
C ALA A 766 -23.44 -11.91 -45.28
N VAL A 767 -24.20 -12.90 -44.81
CA VAL A 767 -24.02 -14.34 -45.09
C VAL A 767 -22.62 -14.95 -44.87
N SER A 768 -22.24 -15.17 -43.60
CA SER A 768 -21.45 -16.36 -43.24
C SER A 768 -21.69 -16.85 -41.81
N LYS A 769 -22.68 -17.72 -41.61
CA LYS A 769 -22.95 -18.38 -40.31
C LYS A 769 -21.93 -19.50 -39.98
N ARG A 770 -20.64 -19.28 -40.25
CA ARG A 770 -19.58 -20.30 -40.11
C ARG A 770 -18.33 -19.72 -39.45
N ASN A 771 -18.04 -20.21 -38.24
CA ASN A 771 -16.82 -19.98 -37.46
C ASN A 771 -16.74 -18.61 -36.73
N ASP A 772 -17.88 -18.13 -36.23
CA ASP A 772 -17.90 -17.10 -35.20
C ASP A 772 -17.46 -17.67 -33.86
N VAL A 773 -16.32 -17.20 -33.35
CA VAL A 773 -15.93 -17.46 -31.97
C VAL A 773 -16.70 -16.50 -31.09
N ASP A 774 -17.62 -17.05 -30.29
CA ASP A 774 -18.27 -16.34 -29.20
C ASP A 774 -17.28 -16.08 -28.06
N PHE A 775 -16.60 -14.93 -28.10
CA PHE A 775 -15.71 -14.46 -27.03
C PHE A 775 -16.47 -14.12 -25.74
N ASP A 776 -17.77 -13.78 -25.80
CA ASP A 776 -18.64 -13.51 -24.65
C ASP A 776 -18.79 -14.76 -23.76
N SER A 777 -18.51 -15.94 -24.34
CA SER A 777 -18.62 -17.26 -23.74
C SER A 777 -17.28 -17.86 -23.23
N LEU A 778 -16.22 -17.06 -23.15
CA LEU A 778 -14.99 -17.38 -22.39
C LEU A 778 -15.18 -17.02 -20.90
N SER A 779 -14.67 -17.85 -20.00
CA SER A 779 -14.54 -17.48 -18.58
C SER A 779 -13.33 -16.55 -18.32
N PRO A 780 -13.31 -15.80 -17.19
CA PRO A 780 -12.16 -14.95 -16.84
C PRO A 780 -10.83 -15.72 -16.72
N ASP A 781 -10.87 -16.97 -16.23
CA ASP A 781 -9.68 -17.84 -16.15
C ASP A 781 -9.16 -18.23 -17.55
N GLU A 782 -10.05 -18.56 -18.49
CA GLU A 782 -9.66 -18.86 -19.88
C GLU A 782 -9.07 -17.61 -20.58
N LEU A 783 -9.62 -16.43 -20.29
CA LEU A 783 -9.23 -15.17 -20.91
C LEU A 783 -7.90 -14.63 -20.37
N ASP A 784 -7.65 -14.73 -19.06
CA ASP A 784 -6.36 -14.44 -18.43
C ASP A 784 -5.29 -15.45 -18.88
N GLY A 785 -5.62 -16.75 -18.86
CA GLY A 785 -4.72 -17.83 -19.29
C GLY A 785 -4.34 -17.75 -20.76
N MET A 786 -5.25 -17.32 -21.63
CA MET A 786 -5.01 -17.08 -23.06
C MET A 786 -3.85 -16.11 -23.28
N LEU A 787 -3.75 -15.04 -22.50
CA LEU A 787 -2.65 -14.06 -22.58
C LEU A 787 -1.28 -14.67 -22.21
N GLY A 788 -1.27 -15.76 -21.45
CA GLY A 788 -0.06 -16.51 -21.12
C GLY A 788 0.32 -17.62 -22.10
N MET A 789 -0.55 -18.01 -23.03
CA MET A 789 -0.45 -19.29 -23.77
C MET A 789 0.53 -19.36 -24.98
N TRP A 790 1.41 -18.38 -25.14
CA TRP A 790 2.35 -18.32 -26.28
C TRP A 790 3.35 -19.50 -26.37
N PRO A 791 3.81 -19.92 -27.57
CA PRO A 791 4.93 -20.85 -27.75
C PRO A 791 6.27 -20.26 -27.27
N GLU A 792 7.19 -21.08 -26.75
CA GLU A 792 8.42 -20.60 -26.09
C GLU A 792 9.58 -20.33 -27.08
N ASP A 793 9.30 -19.60 -28.16
CA ASP A 793 10.30 -19.17 -29.13
C ASP A 793 11.16 -18.02 -28.58
N ASP A 794 12.48 -18.17 -28.63
CA ASP A 794 13.45 -17.39 -27.83
C ASP A 794 13.63 -15.90 -28.19
N LEU A 795 12.85 -15.39 -29.15
CA LEU A 795 12.99 -14.04 -29.70
C LEU A 795 12.33 -12.97 -28.80
N ASP A 796 13.19 -12.14 -28.21
CA ASP A 796 12.84 -10.86 -27.59
C ASP A 796 12.17 -9.93 -28.64
N PRO A 797 11.02 -9.31 -28.34
CA PRO A 797 10.24 -8.57 -29.33
C PRO A 797 10.34 -7.05 -29.23
N ASP A 798 9.98 -6.42 -30.34
CA ASP A 798 9.52 -5.03 -30.38
C ASP A 798 8.01 -4.94 -30.14
N ILE A 799 7.57 -3.76 -29.69
CA ILE A 799 6.17 -3.44 -29.40
C ILE A 799 5.58 -2.70 -30.62
N ILE A 800 4.43 -3.15 -31.12
CA ILE A 800 3.65 -2.37 -32.09
C ILE A 800 2.95 -1.22 -31.35
N GLN A 801 3.16 0.01 -31.82
CA GLN A 801 2.40 1.18 -31.38
C GLN A 801 1.31 1.47 -32.42
N ASP A 802 0.11 1.88 -32.01
CA ASP A 802 -1.07 1.95 -32.89
C ASP A 802 -0.86 2.71 -34.23
N HIS A 803 -0.03 3.76 -34.25
CA HIS A 803 0.28 4.54 -35.45
C HIS A 803 1.05 3.75 -36.53
N MET A 804 1.69 2.65 -36.16
CA MET A 804 2.31 1.68 -37.07
C MET A 804 1.27 0.83 -37.82
N VAL A 805 0.00 0.89 -37.41
CA VAL A 805 -1.07 0.07 -37.96
C VAL A 805 -1.96 0.94 -38.85
N THR A 806 -2.11 0.53 -40.11
CA THR A 806 -3.18 0.99 -40.99
C THR A 806 -4.11 -0.18 -41.30
N ILE A 807 -5.42 0.02 -41.14
CA ILE A 807 -6.46 -0.92 -41.56
C ILE A 807 -7.17 -0.30 -42.76
N GLY A 808 -7.29 -1.04 -43.86
CA GLY A 808 -8.01 -0.59 -45.05
C GLY A 808 -8.64 -1.76 -45.81
N PRO A 809 -9.35 -1.50 -46.93
CA PRO A 809 -9.79 -2.55 -47.81
C PRO A 809 -8.57 -3.32 -48.34
N LYS A 810 -8.72 -4.65 -48.46
CA LYS A 810 -7.82 -5.46 -49.26
C LYS A 810 -8.04 -5.08 -50.72
N PRO A 811 -7.01 -4.64 -51.47
CA PRO A 811 -7.19 -4.34 -52.88
C PRO A 811 -7.65 -5.59 -53.62
N SER A 812 -8.65 -5.41 -54.50
CA SER A 812 -8.93 -6.35 -55.58
C SER A 812 -7.63 -6.64 -56.36
N ASN A 813 -7.52 -7.84 -56.91
CA ASN A 813 -6.30 -8.27 -57.59
C ASN A 813 -5.85 -7.26 -58.65
N PRO A 814 -4.53 -6.98 -58.79
CA PRO A 814 -4.01 -6.02 -59.76
C PRO A 814 -4.20 -6.54 -61.19
N ALA A 815 -5.36 -6.26 -61.77
CA ALA A 815 -5.78 -6.72 -63.08
C ALA A 815 -6.02 -5.49 -63.99
N VAL A 816 -5.07 -5.27 -64.89
CA VAL A 816 -5.04 -4.19 -65.91
C VAL A 816 -4.75 -2.79 -65.35
N VAL A 817 -3.86 -2.08 -66.06
CA VAL A 817 -3.50 -0.68 -65.80
C VAL A 817 -4.51 0.23 -66.50
N GLY A 818 -5.18 1.10 -65.76
CA GLY A 818 -6.01 2.17 -66.32
C GLY A 818 -7.20 2.52 -65.43
N ILE A 819 -7.29 3.80 -65.06
CA ILE A 819 -8.32 4.40 -64.19
C ILE A 819 -8.24 3.91 -62.73
N ASP A 820 -7.67 4.75 -61.87
CA ASP A 820 -7.94 4.69 -60.43
C ASP A 820 -9.40 5.07 -60.18
N THR A 821 -10.29 4.07 -60.16
CA THR A 821 -11.67 4.28 -59.71
C THR A 821 -11.65 4.45 -58.20
N GLU A 822 -11.73 5.71 -57.74
CA GLU A 822 -12.00 6.02 -56.35
C GLU A 822 -13.26 5.26 -55.91
N ILE A 823 -13.15 4.43 -54.87
CA ILE A 823 -14.30 3.72 -54.29
C ILE A 823 -15.01 4.67 -53.31
N ALA A 824 -15.37 5.85 -53.82
CA ALA A 824 -16.29 6.76 -53.15
C ALA A 824 -17.72 6.18 -53.14
N GLY A 825 -18.53 6.59 -52.17
CA GLY A 825 -19.97 6.27 -52.14
C GLY A 825 -20.38 4.86 -51.64
N ARG A 826 -19.46 3.89 -51.45
CA ARG A 826 -19.79 2.66 -50.68
C ARG A 826 -19.51 2.84 -49.19
N ALA A 827 -20.49 3.43 -48.51
CA ALA A 827 -20.49 3.61 -47.06
C ALA A 827 -20.16 2.30 -46.31
N PHE A 828 -19.14 2.34 -45.46
CA PHE A 828 -18.90 1.28 -44.49
C PHE A 828 -20.03 1.29 -43.45
N PRO A 829 -20.62 0.13 -43.07
CA PRO A 829 -21.74 0.10 -42.12
C PRO A 829 -21.25 0.23 -40.66
N ILE A 830 -20.93 1.46 -40.24
CA ILE A 830 -20.26 1.74 -38.96
C ILE A 830 -21.23 1.69 -37.76
N TYR A 831 -22.52 2.01 -37.97
CA TYR A 831 -23.65 1.94 -37.03
C TYR A 831 -23.56 0.83 -35.97
N TRP A 832 -23.18 -0.37 -36.39
CA TRP A 832 -23.17 -1.56 -35.54
C TRP A 832 -22.00 -1.62 -34.55
N LEU A 833 -20.90 -0.93 -34.84
CA LEU A 833 -19.62 -1.06 -34.12
C LEU A 833 -19.76 -0.61 -32.65
N ALA A 834 -20.55 0.44 -32.42
CA ALA A 834 -20.96 0.90 -31.09
C ALA A 834 -21.69 -0.20 -30.27
N LYS A 835 -22.62 -0.93 -30.89
CA LYS A 835 -23.35 -2.04 -30.25
C LYS A 835 -22.45 -3.22 -29.90
N GLY A 836 -21.39 -3.45 -30.67
CA GLY A 836 -20.34 -4.44 -30.37
C GLY A 836 -19.53 -4.06 -29.12
N ILE A 837 -19.01 -2.84 -29.07
CA ILE A 837 -18.23 -2.31 -27.93
C ILE A 837 -19.07 -2.35 -26.65
N GLN A 838 -20.33 -1.91 -26.70
CA GLN A 838 -21.25 -1.94 -25.55
C GLN A 838 -21.61 -3.35 -25.07
N LYS A 839 -21.50 -4.40 -25.91
CA LYS A 839 -21.64 -5.80 -25.47
C LYS A 839 -20.40 -6.24 -24.71
N LEU A 840 -19.20 -6.11 -25.29
CA LEU A 840 -17.94 -6.47 -24.63
C LEU A 840 -17.79 -5.80 -23.27
N ALA A 841 -18.10 -4.50 -23.18
CA ALA A 841 -18.09 -3.75 -21.93
C ALA A 841 -19.01 -4.34 -20.83
N LYS A 842 -20.07 -5.09 -21.18
CA LYS A 842 -20.94 -5.78 -20.20
C LYS A 842 -20.38 -7.13 -19.73
N ILE A 843 -19.53 -7.80 -20.53
CA ILE A 843 -18.85 -9.04 -20.12
C ILE A 843 -17.74 -8.74 -19.12
N PHE A 844 -16.92 -7.73 -19.39
CA PHE A 844 -15.86 -7.30 -18.47
C PHE A 844 -16.38 -6.67 -17.15
N LYS A 845 -17.67 -6.30 -17.09
CA LYS A 845 -18.36 -5.84 -15.86
C LYS A 845 -18.87 -6.99 -14.96
N LYS A 846 -18.64 -8.27 -15.28
CA LYS A 846 -18.98 -9.41 -14.40
C LYS A 846 -17.94 -9.60 -13.28
N PRO A 847 -18.29 -9.49 -11.98
CA PRO A 847 -17.32 -9.51 -10.89
C PRO A 847 -16.89 -10.94 -10.49
N GLY A 848 -15.67 -11.35 -10.87
CA GLY A 848 -15.16 -12.69 -10.56
C GLY A 848 -13.66 -12.92 -10.76
N ARG A 849 -12.82 -12.46 -9.81
CA ARG A 849 -11.41 -12.87 -9.58
C ARG A 849 -10.51 -13.07 -10.82
N ALA A 850 -10.33 -12.01 -11.58
CA ALA A 850 -8.99 -11.57 -12.00
C ALA A 850 -8.86 -10.09 -11.61
N ALA A 851 -7.63 -9.53 -11.59
CA ALA A 851 -7.48 -8.09 -11.39
C ALA A 851 -8.17 -7.35 -12.56
N PRO A 852 -9.09 -6.40 -12.30
CA PRO A 852 -9.71 -5.61 -13.37
C PRO A 852 -8.65 -4.78 -14.11
N PRO A 853 -8.93 -4.33 -15.35
CA PRO A 853 -8.16 -3.25 -15.95
C PRO A 853 -8.13 -2.02 -15.02
N SER A 854 -7.11 -1.18 -15.17
CA SER A 854 -6.74 -0.14 -14.21
C SER A 854 -7.73 1.04 -14.17
N LYS A 855 -8.86 0.84 -13.47
CA LYS A 855 -9.99 1.78 -13.26
C LYS A 855 -10.73 2.26 -14.52
N THR A 856 -10.18 2.14 -15.71
CA THR A 856 -10.90 2.38 -16.98
C THR A 856 -11.69 1.14 -17.40
N ASN A 857 -12.75 1.31 -18.19
CA ASN A 857 -13.57 0.20 -18.68
C ASN A 857 -12.93 -0.53 -19.89
N ASP A 858 -11.66 -0.25 -20.20
CA ASP A 858 -11.08 -0.66 -21.48
C ASP A 858 -10.79 -2.15 -21.59
N TRP A 859 -11.44 -2.78 -22.57
CA TRP A 859 -11.09 -4.11 -23.03
C TRP A 859 -9.92 -4.06 -24.03
N TYR A 860 -9.84 -3.04 -24.89
CA TYR A 860 -8.81 -2.89 -25.91
C TYR A 860 -7.45 -2.58 -25.28
N SER A 861 -7.30 -1.51 -24.49
CA SER A 861 -6.09 -1.28 -23.69
C SER A 861 -5.89 -2.34 -22.61
N GLY A 862 -6.96 -2.93 -22.06
CA GLY A 862 -6.88 -4.05 -21.12
C GLY A 862 -6.25 -5.32 -21.71
N PHE A 863 -6.32 -5.50 -23.04
CA PHE A 863 -5.60 -6.51 -23.80
C PHE A 863 -4.24 -6.01 -24.31
N LYS A 864 -4.19 -4.88 -25.02
CA LYS A 864 -2.95 -4.29 -25.56
C LYS A 864 -1.88 -4.12 -24.49
N ASN A 865 -2.26 -3.62 -23.31
CA ASN A 865 -1.35 -3.45 -22.16
C ASN A 865 -1.21 -4.74 -21.31
N ALA A 866 -1.54 -5.93 -21.81
CA ALA A 866 -1.41 -7.19 -21.05
C ALA A 866 0.02 -7.47 -20.54
N GLY A 867 1.04 -6.81 -21.11
CA GLY A 867 2.41 -6.82 -20.59
C GLY A 867 2.53 -6.29 -19.15
N SER A 868 1.80 -5.23 -18.80
CA SER A 868 1.85 -4.63 -17.45
C SER A 868 0.99 -5.36 -16.40
N ARG A 869 0.13 -6.30 -16.83
CA ARG A 869 -0.64 -7.18 -15.94
C ARG A 869 0.30 -8.22 -15.32
N GLU A 870 -0.05 -8.76 -14.15
CA GLU A 870 0.68 -9.86 -13.51
C GLU A 870 0.72 -11.11 -14.41
N LYS A 871 1.56 -12.09 -14.06
CA LYS A 871 1.60 -13.37 -14.78
C LYS A 871 0.31 -14.16 -14.50
N PRO A 872 -0.44 -14.61 -15.53
CA PRO A 872 -1.65 -15.40 -15.37
C PRO A 872 -1.45 -16.58 -14.43
N SER A 873 -2.45 -16.82 -13.58
CA SER A 873 -2.37 -17.88 -12.57
C SER A 873 -2.24 -19.27 -13.24
N GLU A 874 -1.64 -20.24 -12.57
CA GLU A 874 -1.55 -21.61 -13.10
C GLU A 874 -2.95 -22.21 -13.37
N LYS A 875 -3.95 -21.86 -12.56
CA LYS A 875 -5.35 -22.18 -12.80
C LYS A 875 -5.87 -21.58 -14.11
N ALA A 876 -5.61 -20.30 -14.36
CA ALA A 876 -5.99 -19.61 -15.59
C ALA A 876 -5.30 -20.22 -16.82
N LEU A 877 -3.98 -20.40 -16.77
CA LEU A 877 -3.19 -21.08 -17.81
C LEU A 877 -3.75 -22.48 -18.14
N ASN A 878 -4.15 -23.25 -17.13
CA ASN A 878 -4.69 -24.59 -17.33
C ASN A 878 -6.15 -24.58 -17.83
N ALA A 879 -6.99 -23.62 -17.40
CA ALA A 879 -8.33 -23.42 -17.95
C ALA A 879 -8.26 -23.06 -19.45
N ALA A 880 -7.41 -22.11 -19.82
CA ALA A 880 -7.19 -21.71 -21.21
C ALA A 880 -6.62 -22.86 -22.06
N LYS A 881 -5.67 -23.64 -21.53
CA LYS A 881 -5.15 -24.86 -22.20
C LYS A 881 -6.20 -25.97 -22.34
N ALA A 882 -7.17 -26.06 -21.43
CA ALA A 882 -8.27 -27.00 -21.54
C ALA A 882 -9.27 -26.54 -22.62
N SER A 883 -9.63 -25.25 -22.61
CA SER A 883 -10.66 -24.63 -23.45
C SER A 883 -10.57 -24.99 -24.94
N PRO A 884 -11.64 -25.55 -25.53
CA PRO A 884 -11.78 -25.67 -26.98
C PRO A 884 -11.82 -24.30 -27.66
N LYS A 885 -12.42 -23.29 -27.02
CA LYS A 885 -12.61 -21.94 -27.59
C LYS A 885 -11.30 -21.17 -27.69
N VAL A 886 -10.46 -21.21 -26.65
CA VAL A 886 -9.11 -20.61 -26.72
C VAL A 886 -8.25 -21.30 -27.80
N LYS A 887 -8.40 -22.62 -27.98
CA LYS A 887 -7.75 -23.35 -29.09
C LYS A 887 -8.29 -22.92 -30.45
N GLU A 888 -9.58 -22.66 -30.59
CA GLU A 888 -10.19 -22.14 -31.82
C GLU A 888 -9.68 -20.73 -32.16
N ILE A 889 -9.60 -19.84 -31.16
CA ILE A 889 -9.04 -18.48 -31.25
C ILE A 889 -7.59 -18.53 -31.76
N PHE A 890 -6.72 -19.27 -31.08
CA PHE A 890 -5.34 -19.46 -31.54
C PHE A 890 -5.23 -20.20 -32.88
N ASN A 891 -6.31 -20.87 -33.33
CA ASN A 891 -6.36 -21.50 -34.64
C ASN A 891 -6.85 -20.60 -35.79
N LYS A 892 -7.52 -19.46 -35.53
CA LYS A 892 -7.89 -18.52 -36.61
C LYS A 892 -6.64 -18.00 -37.32
N ASP A 893 -6.65 -18.03 -38.65
CA ASP A 893 -5.47 -17.68 -39.45
C ASP A 893 -5.06 -16.22 -39.32
N MET A 894 -6.00 -15.30 -39.08
CA MET A 894 -5.73 -13.92 -38.69
C MET A 894 -4.77 -13.84 -37.49
N ILE A 895 -5.08 -14.55 -36.39
CA ILE A 895 -4.23 -14.57 -35.21
C ILE A 895 -2.90 -15.22 -35.58
N LYS A 896 -2.88 -16.41 -36.19
CA LYS A 896 -1.64 -17.05 -36.65
C LYS A 896 -0.77 -16.14 -37.53
N GLN A 897 -1.35 -15.32 -38.40
CA GLN A 897 -0.62 -14.37 -39.24
C GLN A 897 -0.05 -13.20 -38.43
N CYS A 898 -0.82 -12.62 -37.50
CA CYS A 898 -0.32 -11.64 -36.53
C CYS A 898 0.80 -12.22 -35.64
N LEU A 899 0.70 -13.49 -35.24
CA LEU A 899 1.75 -14.15 -34.47
C LEU A 899 3.02 -14.37 -35.31
N LYS A 900 2.86 -14.69 -36.60
CA LYS A 900 3.95 -14.92 -37.55
C LYS A 900 4.65 -13.62 -37.99
N SER A 901 3.94 -12.50 -38.13
CA SER A 901 4.57 -11.20 -38.44
C SER A 901 5.55 -10.79 -37.33
N MET A 902 5.11 -10.91 -36.07
CA MET A 902 5.91 -10.63 -34.87
C MET A 902 7.15 -11.51 -34.67
N ARG A 903 7.30 -12.60 -35.43
CA ARG A 903 8.44 -13.53 -35.35
C ARG A 903 9.62 -13.14 -36.26
N ARG A 904 9.41 -12.32 -37.30
CA ARG A 904 10.35 -12.21 -38.43
C ARG A 904 11.57 -11.29 -38.24
N ARG A 905 11.66 -10.53 -37.14
CA ARG A 905 12.74 -9.54 -36.91
C ARG A 905 14.10 -10.09 -36.47
N GLY A 906 14.21 -11.38 -36.13
CA GLY A 906 15.49 -11.98 -35.72
C GLY A 906 16.57 -12.06 -36.82
N ALA A 907 16.20 -11.87 -38.09
CA ALA A 907 17.12 -11.84 -39.22
C ALA A 907 17.26 -10.41 -39.78
N LYS A 908 18.48 -10.02 -40.19
CA LYS A 908 18.83 -8.70 -40.73
C LYS A 908 18.22 -8.42 -42.13
N ARG A 909 16.89 -8.42 -42.27
CA ARG A 909 16.25 -7.76 -43.41
C ARG A 909 16.34 -6.25 -43.23
N LYS A 910 16.43 -5.51 -44.35
CA LYS A 910 16.17 -4.07 -44.34
C LYS A 910 14.72 -3.82 -43.87
N ARG A 911 14.46 -2.64 -43.31
CA ARG A 911 13.15 -2.34 -42.69
C ARG A 911 12.06 -1.98 -43.69
N ASP A 912 12.50 -1.64 -44.90
CA ASP A 912 11.87 -0.98 -46.05
C ASP A 912 10.62 -1.70 -46.65
N THR A 913 9.90 -2.52 -45.90
CA THR A 913 8.69 -3.21 -46.36
C THR A 913 7.71 -3.46 -45.19
N PRO A 914 6.59 -2.72 -45.13
CA PRO A 914 5.53 -2.95 -44.15
C PRO A 914 4.98 -4.39 -44.19
N THR A 915 4.60 -4.93 -43.04
CA THR A 915 4.03 -6.28 -42.98
C THR A 915 2.53 -6.25 -43.23
N GLN A 916 2.11 -6.83 -44.35
CA GLN A 916 0.70 -6.94 -44.71
C GLN A 916 0.08 -8.24 -44.15
N ILE A 917 -1.15 -8.15 -43.65
CA ILE A 917 -1.97 -9.26 -43.17
C ILE A 917 -3.36 -9.10 -43.82
N ASP A 918 -3.73 -10.03 -44.71
CA ASP A 918 -5.00 -10.01 -45.41
C ASP A 918 -6.00 -10.96 -44.75
N ILE A 919 -7.19 -10.44 -44.42
CA ILE A 919 -8.27 -11.12 -43.70
C ILE A 919 -9.58 -10.77 -44.40
N ASP A 920 -10.16 -11.73 -45.12
CA ASP A 920 -11.37 -11.55 -45.93
C ASP A 920 -11.21 -10.38 -46.93
N GLN A 921 -11.99 -9.31 -46.78
CA GLN A 921 -11.91 -8.07 -47.56
C GLN A 921 -11.08 -6.95 -46.90
N THR A 922 -10.44 -7.23 -45.76
CA THR A 922 -9.68 -6.25 -44.97
C THR A 922 -8.18 -6.54 -45.03
N ARG A 923 -7.37 -5.49 -45.22
CA ARG A 923 -5.90 -5.54 -45.13
C ARG A 923 -5.44 -4.74 -43.92
N ILE A 924 -4.65 -5.38 -43.06
CA ILE A 924 -3.83 -4.70 -42.06
C ILE A 924 -2.44 -4.48 -42.65
N VAL A 925 -1.94 -3.26 -42.57
CA VAL A 925 -0.54 -2.92 -42.86
C VAL A 925 0.12 -2.51 -41.54
N ILE A 926 1.15 -3.26 -41.14
CA ILE A 926 2.01 -2.92 -40.01
C ILE A 926 3.30 -2.32 -40.59
N ASP A 927 3.32 -1.00 -40.73
CA ASP A 927 4.52 -0.24 -41.08
C ASP A 927 5.27 0.15 -39.81
N TRP A 928 6.48 -0.37 -39.67
CA TRP A 928 7.26 -0.24 -38.45
C TRP A 928 8.11 1.02 -38.36
N ASP A 929 8.36 1.70 -39.49
CA ASP A 929 9.07 2.99 -39.52
C ASP A 929 8.07 4.16 -39.74
N ALA A 930 6.76 3.88 -39.74
CA ALA A 930 5.71 4.89 -39.77
C ALA A 930 5.91 5.94 -38.66
N PRO A 931 5.84 7.24 -38.98
CA PRO A 931 5.97 8.29 -37.99
C PRO A 931 4.79 8.27 -37.02
N ARG A 932 5.01 8.77 -35.80
CA ARG A 932 3.94 9.00 -34.83
C ARG A 932 2.92 9.97 -35.42
N ASN A 933 1.71 9.48 -35.66
CA ASN A 933 0.61 10.33 -36.09
C ASN A 933 0.17 11.25 -34.93
N ASN A 934 -0.18 12.48 -35.29
CA ASN A 934 -0.70 13.49 -34.36
C ASN A 934 -2.20 13.30 -34.09
N LEU A 935 -2.71 12.06 -34.26
CA LEU A 935 -4.09 11.73 -33.94
C LEU A 935 -4.31 11.88 -32.44
N ASN A 936 -5.04 12.94 -32.08
CA ASN A 936 -5.74 13.03 -30.82
C ASN A 936 -6.66 11.81 -30.66
N VAL A 937 -6.69 11.28 -29.45
CA VAL A 937 -7.53 10.17 -29.03
C VAL A 937 -8.35 10.62 -27.84
N PRO A 938 -9.62 10.19 -27.71
CA PRO A 938 -10.43 10.45 -26.53
C PRO A 938 -9.70 10.09 -25.23
N ASP A 939 -9.95 10.85 -24.17
CA ASP A 939 -9.60 10.44 -22.81
C ASP A 939 -10.30 9.10 -22.50
N SER A 940 -9.60 8.23 -21.78
CA SER A 940 -10.07 6.91 -21.33
C SER A 940 -11.45 6.90 -20.64
N LYS A 941 -11.89 8.03 -20.05
CA LYS A 941 -13.27 8.22 -19.58
C LYS A 941 -14.35 8.07 -20.66
N TYR A 942 -13.98 8.01 -21.95
CA TYR A 942 -14.89 7.91 -23.10
C TYR A 942 -14.70 6.64 -23.95
N GLU A 943 -13.89 5.66 -23.53
CA GLU A 943 -13.60 4.43 -24.30
C GLU A 943 -14.84 3.55 -24.60
N ASP A 944 -15.97 3.73 -23.88
CA ASP A 944 -17.25 3.06 -24.18
C ASP A 944 -18.25 3.91 -24.98
N ARG A 945 -17.83 5.09 -25.45
CA ARG A 945 -18.54 5.96 -26.41
C ARG A 945 -17.81 5.99 -27.76
N VAL A 946 -18.55 6.29 -28.82
CA VAL A 946 -18.02 6.72 -30.12
C VAL A 946 -18.79 7.97 -30.53
N ILE A 947 -18.12 8.91 -31.21
CA ILE A 947 -18.81 9.97 -31.97
C ILE A 947 -18.92 9.45 -33.40
N THR A 948 -20.13 9.42 -33.96
CA THR A 948 -20.34 9.13 -35.39
C THR A 948 -20.99 10.35 -36.04
N VAL A 949 -20.40 10.81 -37.15
CA VAL A 949 -20.97 11.84 -38.03
C VAL A 949 -21.53 11.16 -39.27
N ARG A 950 -22.79 11.45 -39.59
CA ARG A 950 -23.49 10.94 -40.76
C ARG A 950 -23.86 12.11 -41.66
N LEU A 951 -23.66 11.99 -42.97
CA LEU A 951 -23.86 13.06 -43.96
C LEU A 951 -24.79 12.60 -45.09
N GLY A 952 -25.63 13.51 -45.61
CA GLY A 952 -26.52 13.27 -46.73
C GLY A 952 -26.71 14.50 -47.63
N GLN A 953 -26.96 14.27 -48.92
CA GLN A 953 -27.07 15.29 -49.97
C GLN A 953 -28.51 15.49 -50.48
N ASN A 954 -29.51 14.90 -49.81
CA ASN A 954 -30.92 15.01 -50.20
C ASN A 954 -31.84 14.98 -48.96
N THR A 955 -32.47 16.11 -48.65
CA THR A 955 -33.39 16.28 -47.50
C THR A 955 -34.72 15.53 -47.59
N ASP A 956 -35.06 15.00 -48.77
CA ASP A 956 -36.37 14.41 -49.05
C ASP A 956 -36.31 12.88 -49.00
N ASN A 957 -35.11 12.30 -49.01
CA ASN A 957 -34.85 10.86 -48.94
C ASN A 957 -33.95 10.44 -47.75
N ILE A 958 -33.77 11.28 -46.72
CA ILE A 958 -32.83 11.01 -45.61
C ILE A 958 -33.12 9.68 -44.87
N PHE A 959 -34.40 9.26 -44.85
CA PHE A 959 -34.85 8.00 -44.24
C PHE A 959 -34.88 6.79 -45.21
N GLY A 960 -34.59 7.01 -46.50
CA GLY A 960 -34.68 6.00 -47.54
C GLY A 960 -33.34 5.44 -48.01
N GLU A 961 -33.39 4.61 -49.05
CA GLU A 961 -32.19 4.07 -49.69
C GLU A 961 -31.46 5.20 -50.42
N GLY A 962 -30.25 5.54 -49.97
CA GLY A 962 -29.53 6.76 -50.38
C GLY A 962 -29.69 7.97 -49.44
N GLY A 963 -30.26 7.79 -48.24
CA GLY A 963 -30.29 8.78 -47.18
C GLY A 963 -28.93 9.05 -46.51
N ALA A 964 -28.92 9.66 -45.31
CA ALA A 964 -27.68 10.02 -44.63
C ALA A 964 -26.81 8.78 -44.31
N THR A 965 -25.52 8.83 -44.67
CA THR A 965 -24.57 7.72 -44.54
C THR A 965 -23.49 8.00 -43.50
N ASP A 966 -23.01 6.95 -42.82
CA ASP A 966 -21.94 7.04 -41.83
C ASP A 966 -20.63 7.45 -42.51
N TRP A 967 -20.20 8.70 -42.32
CA TRP A 967 -18.99 9.23 -42.96
C TRP A 967 -17.74 8.99 -42.10
N ALA A 968 -17.79 9.37 -40.81
CA ALA A 968 -16.63 9.35 -39.92
C ALA A 968 -17.00 8.96 -38.49
N THR A 969 -16.15 8.19 -37.80
CA THR A 969 -16.34 7.77 -36.40
C THR A 969 -15.06 7.81 -35.58
N THR A 970 -15.14 8.21 -34.29
CA THR A 970 -13.97 8.26 -33.40
C THR A 970 -13.60 6.89 -32.84
N TYR A 971 -12.31 6.69 -32.54
CA TYR A 971 -11.77 5.45 -31.98
C TYR A 971 -10.76 5.75 -30.85
N PRO A 972 -10.68 4.93 -29.79
CA PRO A 972 -9.79 5.16 -28.63
C PRO A 972 -8.30 4.83 -28.90
N ASP A 973 -8.02 4.06 -29.95
CA ASP A 973 -6.66 3.77 -30.42
C ASP A 973 -6.15 4.85 -31.42
N ARG A 974 -4.85 4.85 -31.76
CA ARG A 974 -4.30 5.69 -32.86
C ARG A 974 -4.11 4.95 -34.20
N ILE A 975 -4.85 3.87 -34.45
CA ILE A 975 -4.77 3.12 -35.71
C ILE A 975 -5.34 3.96 -36.84
N ASN A 976 -4.60 4.05 -37.95
CA ASN A 976 -5.06 4.71 -39.16
C ASN A 976 -6.11 3.83 -39.88
N ARG A 977 -7.24 4.40 -40.28
CA ARG A 977 -8.30 3.67 -41.01
C ARG A 977 -9.22 4.63 -41.77
N PRO A 978 -9.80 4.22 -42.92
CA PRO A 978 -10.90 4.92 -43.58
C PRO A 978 -12.08 5.17 -42.62
N GLY A 979 -12.81 6.26 -42.83
CA GLY A 979 -13.95 6.63 -41.98
C GLY A 979 -13.56 6.93 -40.51
N ARG A 980 -12.30 7.27 -40.23
CA ARG A 980 -11.89 7.79 -38.92
C ARG A 980 -12.26 9.25 -38.79
N LEU A 981 -12.92 9.59 -37.68
CA LEU A 981 -13.11 10.95 -37.20
C LEU A 981 -11.95 11.35 -36.30
N GLN A 982 -11.35 12.52 -36.54
CA GLN A 982 -10.33 13.10 -35.69
C GLN A 982 -10.99 13.71 -34.45
N TYR A 983 -10.56 13.27 -33.27
CA TYR A 983 -11.09 13.75 -31.99
C TYR A 983 -10.45 15.09 -31.63
N GLU A 984 -11.22 16.12 -31.31
CA GLU A 984 -10.74 17.46 -30.92
C GLU A 984 -9.68 18.03 -31.90
N ALA A 985 -9.91 17.82 -33.20
CA ALA A 985 -9.15 18.39 -34.30
C ALA A 985 -10.09 18.63 -35.49
N CYS A 986 -9.74 19.58 -36.35
CA CYS A 986 -10.53 19.86 -37.56
C CYS A 986 -10.38 18.72 -38.57
N GLN A 987 -11.49 18.32 -39.19
CA GLN A 987 -11.52 17.35 -40.27
C GLN A 987 -12.35 17.87 -41.44
N GLU A 988 -11.64 18.17 -42.51
CA GLU A 988 -12.17 18.44 -43.85
C GLU A 988 -13.02 17.27 -44.36
N ILE A 989 -14.14 17.61 -45.00
CA ILE A 989 -15.08 16.71 -45.64
C ILE A 989 -14.60 16.37 -47.06
N PRO A 990 -14.79 15.14 -47.58
CA PRO A 990 -14.48 14.78 -48.96
C PRO A 990 -15.06 15.74 -50.01
N ASP A 991 -14.31 16.03 -51.08
CA ASP A 991 -14.67 17.02 -52.11
C ASP A 991 -15.97 16.68 -52.89
N ASP A 992 -16.36 15.40 -52.93
CA ASP A 992 -17.65 14.95 -53.47
C ASP A 992 -18.84 15.38 -52.58
N LEU A 993 -18.61 15.54 -51.26
CA LEU A 993 -19.61 15.97 -50.28
C LEU A 993 -19.56 17.47 -49.91
N LYS A 994 -18.38 18.12 -49.97
CA LYS A 994 -18.22 19.57 -49.69
C LYS A 994 -19.27 20.41 -50.41
N ASN A 995 -19.86 21.36 -49.69
CA ASN A 995 -20.85 22.33 -50.19
C ASN A 995 -22.00 21.68 -50.98
N LYS A 996 -22.35 20.45 -50.60
CA LYS A 996 -23.47 19.63 -51.10
C LYS A 996 -24.15 18.84 -49.96
N VAL A 997 -23.82 19.15 -48.71
CA VAL A 997 -24.45 18.52 -47.54
C VAL A 997 -25.72 19.28 -47.23
N THR A 998 -26.84 18.57 -47.28
CA THR A 998 -28.18 19.10 -46.95
C THR A 998 -28.73 18.48 -45.66
N ALA A 999 -28.11 17.39 -45.18
CA ALA A 999 -28.45 16.72 -43.94
C ALA A 999 -27.21 16.22 -43.20
N VAL A 1000 -27.17 16.42 -41.88
CA VAL A 1000 -26.09 15.96 -41.00
C VAL A 1000 -26.65 15.52 -39.65
N GLU A 1001 -26.11 14.41 -39.14
CA GLU A 1001 -26.45 13.83 -37.84
C GLU A 1001 -25.17 13.50 -37.06
N VAL A 1002 -25.18 13.78 -35.75
CA VAL A 1002 -24.06 13.51 -34.83
C VAL A 1002 -24.55 12.66 -33.67
N TRP A 1003 -23.96 11.48 -33.49
CA TRP A 1003 -24.32 10.55 -32.41
C TRP A 1003 -23.21 10.39 -31.39
N GLY A 1004 -23.57 10.39 -30.10
CA GLY A 1004 -22.72 9.94 -29.00
C GLY A 1004 -21.77 11.01 -28.46
N GLY A 1005 -21.83 12.25 -28.97
CA GLY A 1005 -21.00 13.40 -28.63
C GLY A 1005 -21.51 14.67 -29.30
N CYS A 1006 -20.70 15.74 -29.32
CA CYS A 1006 -20.98 16.95 -30.09
C CYS A 1006 -19.96 17.17 -31.21
N CYS A 1007 -20.41 17.76 -32.32
CA CYS A 1007 -19.54 18.38 -33.32
C CYS A 1007 -19.94 19.84 -33.59
N GLY A 1008 -18.95 20.70 -33.77
CA GLY A 1008 -19.09 21.98 -34.49
C GLY A 1008 -18.92 21.76 -35.99
N ILE A 1009 -19.65 22.54 -36.79
CA ILE A 1009 -19.72 22.45 -38.25
C ILE A 1009 -19.29 23.80 -38.85
N TYR A 1010 -18.51 23.76 -39.93
CA TYR A 1010 -17.81 24.95 -40.47
C TYR A 1010 -17.91 25.07 -41.99
N ALA A 1011 -17.94 26.33 -42.44
CA ALA A 1011 -17.90 26.75 -43.83
C ALA A 1011 -16.47 27.05 -44.35
N ASP A 1012 -15.43 26.58 -43.63
CA ASP A 1012 -14.07 26.45 -44.16
C ASP A 1012 -13.40 25.16 -43.67
N ASN A 1013 -12.31 24.75 -44.32
CA ASN A 1013 -11.67 23.45 -44.12
C ASN A 1013 -10.68 23.36 -42.93
N ASP A 1014 -10.40 24.48 -42.25
CA ASP A 1014 -9.52 24.58 -41.07
C ASP A 1014 -10.27 24.98 -39.76
N CYS A 1015 -11.60 25.04 -39.80
CA CYS A 1015 -12.49 25.20 -38.64
C CYS A 1015 -12.26 26.49 -37.83
N LYS A 1016 -12.19 27.65 -38.50
CA LYS A 1016 -12.02 28.94 -37.83
C LYS A 1016 -13.25 29.34 -37.00
N GLU A 1017 -13.04 30.12 -35.94
CA GLU A 1017 -14.16 30.78 -35.21
C GLU A 1017 -14.99 31.71 -36.14
N SER A 1018 -14.39 32.23 -37.21
CA SER A 1018 -15.08 33.07 -38.22
C SER A 1018 -15.92 32.30 -39.24
N SER A 1019 -15.76 30.98 -39.35
CA SER A 1019 -16.49 30.10 -40.28
C SER A 1019 -17.46 29.15 -39.56
N TRP A 1020 -17.52 29.24 -38.23
CA TRP A 1020 -18.43 28.45 -37.39
C TRP A 1020 -19.89 28.70 -37.81
N MET A 1021 -20.58 27.63 -38.21
CA MET A 1021 -21.97 27.68 -38.64
C MET A 1021 -22.89 27.47 -37.45
N PHE A 1022 -22.68 26.36 -36.75
CA PHE A 1022 -23.39 25.95 -35.54
C PHE A 1022 -22.62 24.78 -34.87
N ALA A 1023 -23.07 24.35 -33.70
CA ALA A 1023 -22.66 23.08 -33.09
C ALA A 1023 -23.89 22.25 -32.70
N MET A 1024 -23.80 20.92 -32.82
CA MET A 1024 -24.89 20.00 -32.48
C MET A 1024 -24.42 18.82 -31.64
N GLN A 1025 -25.19 18.48 -30.62
CA GLN A 1025 -25.02 17.30 -29.79
C GLN A 1025 -26.27 16.42 -29.92
N ASP A 1026 -26.10 15.15 -30.32
CA ASP A 1026 -27.17 14.13 -30.35
C ASP A 1026 -28.49 14.60 -31.04
N ARG A 1027 -28.39 15.29 -32.20
CA ARG A 1027 -29.51 15.98 -32.90
C ARG A 1027 -30.22 15.07 -33.93
N GLU A 1028 -31.56 14.95 -33.83
CA GLU A 1028 -32.39 13.94 -34.53
C GLU A 1028 -33.27 14.45 -35.69
N ASP A 1029 -33.35 15.76 -35.95
CA ASP A 1029 -34.17 16.36 -37.04
C ASP A 1029 -33.43 16.49 -38.38
N TRP A 1030 -32.11 16.30 -38.36
CA TRP A 1030 -31.18 16.06 -39.49
C TRP A 1030 -31.00 17.17 -40.53
N LYS A 1031 -31.98 18.06 -40.73
CA LYS A 1031 -31.95 19.06 -41.82
C LYS A 1031 -31.02 20.24 -41.53
N LEU A 1032 -30.36 20.69 -42.59
CA LEU A 1032 -29.71 22.00 -42.65
C LEU A 1032 -30.67 22.99 -43.29
N ASP A 1033 -30.94 24.10 -42.61
CA ASP A 1033 -31.87 25.14 -43.04
C ASP A 1033 -31.12 26.46 -43.30
N GLY A 1034 -31.63 27.26 -44.24
CA GLY A 1034 -31.11 28.60 -44.55
C GLY A 1034 -29.65 28.58 -45.04
N GLU A 1035 -28.85 29.52 -44.54
CA GLU A 1035 -27.43 29.73 -44.92
C GLU A 1035 -26.49 28.58 -44.50
N HIS A 1036 -27.01 27.55 -43.82
CA HIS A 1036 -26.25 26.37 -43.43
C HIS A 1036 -26.36 25.21 -44.44
N ASN A 1037 -27.38 25.22 -45.32
CA ASN A 1037 -27.53 24.20 -46.35
C ASN A 1037 -26.50 24.41 -47.47
N ASP A 1038 -25.90 23.32 -47.96
CA ASP A 1038 -24.90 23.33 -49.06
C ASP A 1038 -23.66 24.23 -48.81
N ASN A 1039 -23.33 24.49 -47.54
CA ASN A 1039 -22.28 25.44 -47.12
C ASN A 1039 -21.32 24.84 -46.07
N MET A 1040 -21.11 23.52 -46.12
CA MET A 1040 -20.41 22.73 -45.09
C MET A 1040 -19.13 22.10 -45.69
N GLU A 1041 -17.97 22.43 -45.10
CA GLU A 1041 -16.64 21.97 -45.54
C GLU A 1041 -15.86 21.17 -44.49
N ALA A 1042 -16.09 21.38 -43.19
CA ALA A 1042 -15.40 20.63 -42.14
C ALA A 1042 -16.22 20.42 -40.86
N VAL A 1043 -15.73 19.50 -40.02
CA VAL A 1043 -16.23 19.25 -38.66
C VAL A 1043 -15.11 19.27 -37.61
N TRP A 1044 -15.47 19.54 -36.36
CA TRP A 1044 -14.61 19.37 -35.18
C TRP A 1044 -15.44 18.75 -34.05
N CYS A 1045 -15.00 17.66 -33.42
CA CYS A 1045 -15.85 16.88 -32.51
C CYS A 1045 -15.23 16.55 -31.14
N THR A 1046 -16.05 16.58 -30.08
CA THR A 1046 -15.68 16.25 -28.69
C THR A 1046 -16.77 15.45 -27.96
N PHE A 1047 -16.38 14.75 -26.90
CA PHE A 1047 -17.29 14.07 -25.97
C PHE A 1047 -17.69 14.91 -24.75
N GLU A 1048 -17.08 16.09 -24.57
CA GLU A 1048 -17.45 17.03 -23.51
C GLU A 1048 -18.86 17.61 -23.78
N PRO A 1049 -19.70 17.78 -22.73
CA PRO A 1049 -21.06 18.27 -22.90
C PRO A 1049 -21.09 19.73 -23.35
N ASN A 1050 -22.19 20.13 -23.99
CA ASN A 1050 -22.38 21.47 -24.55
C ASN A 1050 -21.25 21.88 -25.50
N CYS A 1051 -20.69 20.91 -26.25
CA CYS A 1051 -19.72 21.16 -27.31
C CYS A 1051 -18.41 21.83 -26.84
N LYS A 1052 -18.11 21.75 -25.54
CA LYS A 1052 -17.03 22.50 -24.92
C LYS A 1052 -15.66 22.19 -25.56
N GLY A 1053 -15.06 23.22 -26.16
CA GLY A 1053 -13.76 23.14 -26.85
C GLY A 1053 -13.86 23.30 -28.36
N VAL A 1054 -15.07 23.16 -28.95
CA VAL A 1054 -15.35 23.50 -30.35
C VAL A 1054 -14.98 24.98 -30.59
N PRO A 1055 -14.07 25.29 -31.54
CA PRO A 1055 -13.81 26.67 -31.97
C PRO A 1055 -15.08 27.46 -32.30
N GLY A 1056 -15.24 28.65 -31.74
CA GLY A 1056 -16.40 29.53 -31.97
C GLY A 1056 -17.71 29.18 -31.24
N ALA A 1057 -17.84 27.99 -30.64
CA ALA A 1057 -18.96 27.70 -29.74
C ALA A 1057 -18.83 28.47 -28.41
N LYS A 1058 -19.95 28.98 -27.88
CA LYS A 1058 -20.02 29.90 -26.73
C LYS A 1058 -20.97 29.40 -25.65
#